data_AF-A0A4R6P2V0-F1
#
_entry.id   AF-A0A4R6P2V0-F1
#
_cell.length_a   1.000
_cell.length_b   1.000
_cell.length_c   1.000
_cell.angle_alpha   90.00
_cell.angle_beta   90.00
_cell.angle_gamma   90.00
#
_symmetry.space_group_name_H-M   'P 1'
#
loop_
_entity.id
_entity.type
_entity.pdbx_description
1 polymer ?
#
loop_
_entity_poly.entity_id
_entity_poly.type
_entity_poly.pdbx_seq_one_letter_code
_entity_poly.pdbx_strand_id
1 'polypeptide(L)'
;MFMEFQLAADVFTRIVRNRLRSLPICLDHELPLFDSTYVLDRIDVEDGTSVQRERRLDRTSGTPVEVDAATNPVGIITPTGFLSGFTASFLQVRQPVTVHLVSPSDLRAHAEAPSPSIPVALTVVFNVDLWAPNSTQGGGRPLLRYSLGYIDYGIYDPFIPATSKAAVEQRLVGLAPAPVEMDLSGLDSALAGEGSGAVNAVNCGIVCDRAATRIAMRIDFQVNGVRGGSVTRAFFEQDPADLLRGNQWAVALDKDRIVEQVREQVRIPLSASTDLNLVSGPVATWQPTQCAVRVHAELELFDACPFLVDDIDMDVDVDITASLHVADNRLTTRVNITGEPSDVGETILCAVTASLLWPFIGPLLLKDEELDDGLGYYFAGLATAPIVPAIGVLAAIYQQDPPDISEDLGAETRKIDDSNYETVQPLNVRMALSPPIRQRLNFETVYGTTDLLVFAGSVGGLSEVKPGTTALDQSELGWFVDGSCRGGGFGIAAIATITVNGSMDTPLCSGRIIDDPLGEYRLTMEGNNLIVRETFRPEFMALAERYPCQVRVITKRGVRTIVYPPVNPITDAEKKDLEELRRNLNKMCKAWRDSFHIPEIVGVPKPQPMEHPDWTLWQIAVHNLATDDEVTISTLDEVALATLTAPQTGVVFTTLLLADPIDQLQISLAPARDSDRRPPSITVRQLHYAARADLRVRGKLSDLWFERDGNRQLLKLHDSVGNANIDTTVAHHPVAVLIGEPPDTVDPSGLPTRRTGTGRRITTHAQDASEQALRTLHAAASVSDAHPVKFVSHPRIGGIGKALYVRTADSMIVYDTTDPGRPAVRQRFSDKAWFEDSILGGNQLARYDADNNLIRLYHCVGVAADGRMTWYRSHQGDA
;
A
#
# COMPACT_ATOMS: atom_id res chain seq x y z
N MET A 1 12.36 -11.75 -21.82
CA MET A 1 11.99 -10.32 -21.63
C MET A 1 12.84 -9.77 -20.51
N PHE A 2 13.41 -8.57 -20.69
CA PHE A 2 14.18 -7.90 -19.67
C PHE A 2 13.92 -6.40 -19.63
N MET A 3 14.32 -5.80 -18.52
CA MET A 3 14.45 -4.36 -18.34
C MET A 3 15.87 -4.06 -17.89
N GLU A 4 16.44 -2.97 -18.39
CA GLU A 4 17.67 -2.40 -17.87
C GLU A 4 17.42 -1.01 -17.31
N PHE A 5 17.69 -0.83 -16.02
CA PHE A 5 17.65 0.47 -15.36
C PHE A 5 19.06 0.97 -15.14
N GLN A 6 19.38 2.15 -15.68
CA GLN A 6 20.64 2.83 -15.47
C GLN A 6 20.49 4.07 -14.59
N LEU A 7 21.52 4.31 -13.78
CA LEU A 7 21.67 5.52 -12.98
C LEU A 7 23.06 6.11 -13.21
N ALA A 8 23.13 7.44 -13.25
CA ALA A 8 24.40 8.14 -13.12
C ALA A 8 25.02 7.83 -11.74
N ALA A 9 26.35 7.65 -11.70
CA ALA A 9 27.04 7.27 -10.49
C ALA A 9 26.89 8.31 -9.36
N ASP A 10 26.86 9.60 -9.69
CA ASP A 10 26.66 10.70 -8.71
C ASP A 10 25.26 10.66 -8.07
N VAL A 11 24.24 10.21 -8.81
CA VAL A 11 22.88 10.02 -8.30
C VAL A 11 22.82 8.82 -7.37
N PHE A 12 23.36 7.68 -7.78
CA PHE A 12 23.36 6.47 -6.96
C PHE A 12 24.19 6.63 -5.67
N THR A 13 25.38 7.22 -5.77
CA THR A 13 26.23 7.49 -4.60
C THR A 13 25.54 8.46 -3.64
N ARG A 14 24.83 9.49 -4.13
CA ARG A 14 24.02 10.40 -3.31
C ARG A 14 22.87 9.68 -2.60
N ILE A 15 22.18 8.78 -3.30
CA ILE A 15 21.16 7.91 -2.70
C ILE A 15 21.77 7.10 -1.55
N VAL A 16 22.87 6.38 -1.79
CA VAL A 16 23.51 5.55 -0.76
C VAL A 16 24.04 6.40 0.40
N ARG A 17 24.67 7.54 0.12
CA ARG A 17 25.15 8.50 1.12
C ARG A 17 24.02 9.03 2.00
N ASN A 18 22.90 9.44 1.42
CA ASN A 18 21.72 9.89 2.17
C ASN A 18 21.19 8.78 3.07
N ARG A 19 21.15 7.53 2.57
CA ARG A 19 20.75 6.37 3.39
C ARG A 19 21.71 6.17 4.55
N LEU A 20 23.02 6.18 4.31
CA LEU A 20 24.03 6.05 5.37
C LEU A 20 23.92 7.18 6.41
N ARG A 21 23.68 8.42 5.99
CA ARG A 21 23.47 9.58 6.88
C ARG A 21 22.22 9.47 7.76
N SER A 22 21.21 8.77 7.25
CA SER A 22 19.95 8.51 7.96
C SER A 22 20.03 7.32 8.93
N LEU A 23 21.07 6.49 8.83
CA LEU A 23 21.19 5.32 9.71
C LEU A 23 21.37 5.75 11.17
N PRO A 24 20.66 5.12 12.11
CA PRO A 24 20.86 5.35 13.53
C PRO A 24 22.15 4.67 14.00
N ILE A 25 23.25 5.41 13.98
CA ILE A 25 24.55 4.88 14.39
C ILE A 25 24.68 5.02 15.91
N CYS A 26 24.29 3.96 16.63
CA CYS A 26 24.34 3.90 18.09
C CYS A 26 25.59 3.14 18.54
N LEU A 27 26.65 3.87 18.88
CA LEU A 27 27.96 3.29 19.20
C LEU A 27 28.28 3.50 20.67
N ASP A 28 28.63 2.44 21.39
CA ASP A 28 29.27 2.51 22.71
C ASP A 28 30.22 1.32 22.84
N HIS A 29 31.43 1.52 22.32
CA HIS A 29 32.45 0.50 22.31
C HIS A 29 33.81 1.09 22.67
N GLU A 30 34.45 0.47 23.65
CA GLU A 30 35.79 0.80 24.08
C GLU A 30 36.80 0.02 23.23
N LEU A 31 37.73 0.76 22.63
CA LEU A 31 38.76 0.26 21.73
C LEU A 31 40.13 0.57 22.35
N PRO A 32 40.99 -0.44 22.56
CA PRO A 32 42.38 -0.21 22.89
C PRO A 32 43.10 0.31 21.64
N LEU A 33 43.54 1.57 21.67
CA LEU A 33 44.24 2.25 20.60
C LEU A 33 45.31 3.17 21.20
N PHE A 34 46.49 3.22 20.58
CA PHE A 34 47.58 4.13 20.99
C PHE A 34 47.95 4.03 22.49
N ASP A 35 48.06 2.81 23.01
CA ASP A 35 48.36 2.52 24.42
C ASP A 35 47.33 3.06 25.45
N SER A 36 46.13 3.42 24.99
CA SER A 36 45.02 3.90 25.80
C SER A 36 43.69 3.26 25.38
N THR A 37 42.64 3.48 26.17
CA THR A 37 41.28 3.05 25.83
C THR A 37 40.50 4.25 25.33
N TYR A 38 39.94 4.15 24.13
CA TYR A 38 39.08 5.17 23.53
C TYR A 38 37.66 4.65 23.34
N VAL A 39 36.67 5.51 23.45
CA VAL A 39 35.28 5.22 23.12
C VAL A 39 35.00 5.73 21.72
N LEU A 40 34.37 4.88 20.92
CA LEU A 40 33.82 5.23 19.62
C LEU A 40 32.60 6.16 19.81
N ASP A 41 32.79 7.48 19.67
CA ASP A 41 31.76 8.49 19.93
C ASP A 41 30.74 8.57 18.80
N ARG A 42 31.18 8.95 17.60
CA ARG A 42 30.31 9.07 16.42
C ARG A 42 31.05 8.79 15.12
N ILE A 43 30.27 8.61 14.06
CA ILE A 43 30.76 8.44 12.69
C ILE A 43 30.08 9.48 11.80
N ASP A 44 30.89 10.33 11.20
CA ASP A 44 30.45 11.35 10.26
C ASP A 44 30.63 10.82 8.83
N VAL A 45 29.55 10.85 8.04
CA VAL A 45 29.52 10.35 6.65
C VAL A 45 29.86 11.50 5.71
N GLU A 46 31.06 11.45 5.11
CA GLU A 46 31.61 12.50 4.24
C GLU A 46 30.94 12.53 2.85
N ASP A 47 31.17 13.59 2.08
CA ASP A 47 30.55 13.78 0.75
C ASP A 47 31.19 12.96 -0.37
N GLY A 48 32.43 12.46 -0.19
CA GLY A 48 33.24 11.82 -1.23
C GLY A 48 32.85 10.39 -1.63
N THR A 49 31.55 10.04 -1.58
CA THR A 49 31.06 8.71 -1.94
C THR A 49 31.32 8.41 -3.42
N SER A 50 31.88 7.25 -3.72
CA SER A 50 32.17 6.81 -5.09
C SER A 50 31.78 5.35 -5.31
N VAL A 51 31.73 4.92 -6.57
CA VAL A 51 31.52 3.51 -6.93
C VAL A 51 32.72 2.94 -7.66
N GLN A 52 32.86 1.62 -7.62
CA GLN A 52 33.87 0.89 -8.37
C GLN A 52 33.41 -0.56 -8.61
N ARG A 53 34.08 -1.27 -9.51
CA ARG A 53 34.01 -2.73 -9.54
C ARG A 53 34.78 -3.31 -8.36
N GLU A 54 34.37 -4.49 -7.93
CA GLU A 54 34.94 -5.14 -6.75
C GLU A 54 36.46 -5.17 -6.73
N ARG A 55 37.01 -4.60 -5.66
CA ARG A 55 38.39 -4.76 -5.24
C ARG A 55 38.44 -5.39 -3.86
N ARG A 56 39.57 -6.01 -3.54
CA ARG A 56 39.88 -6.51 -2.20
C ARG A 56 41.21 -5.94 -1.74
N LEU A 57 41.38 -5.81 -0.43
CA LEU A 57 42.68 -5.46 0.16
C LEU A 57 43.56 -6.71 0.23
N ASP A 58 44.69 -6.67 -0.48
CA ASP A 58 45.79 -7.61 -0.32
C ASP A 58 46.79 -7.06 0.70
N ARG A 59 46.99 -7.81 1.80
CA ARG A 59 47.91 -7.45 2.89
C ARG A 59 49.21 -8.27 2.87
N THR A 60 49.44 -9.10 1.84
CA THR A 60 50.63 -9.98 1.77
C THR A 60 51.95 -9.21 1.71
N SER A 61 51.94 -7.97 1.19
CA SER A 61 53.12 -7.10 1.12
C SER A 61 53.40 -6.30 2.40
N GLY A 62 52.59 -6.47 3.46
CA GLY A 62 52.66 -5.68 4.70
C GLY A 62 52.03 -4.28 4.60
N THR A 63 51.79 -3.78 3.38
CA THR A 63 50.97 -2.59 3.11
C THR A 63 49.68 -3.03 2.40
N PRO A 64 48.49 -2.56 2.82
CA PRO A 64 47.26 -2.88 2.10
C PRO A 64 47.29 -2.31 0.68
N VAL A 65 47.15 -3.18 -0.31
CA VAL A 65 47.02 -2.78 -1.73
C VAL A 65 45.70 -3.30 -2.25
N GLU A 66 44.93 -2.45 -2.94
CA GLU A 66 43.71 -2.90 -3.60
C GLU A 66 44.03 -3.66 -4.88
N VAL A 67 43.46 -4.86 -5.01
CA VAL A 67 43.55 -5.70 -6.21
C VAL A 67 42.15 -6.07 -6.69
N ASP A 68 41.99 -6.23 -8.00
CA ASP A 68 40.71 -6.62 -8.59
C ASP A 68 40.22 -7.97 -8.05
N ALA A 69 38.91 -8.09 -7.86
CA ALA A 69 38.26 -9.28 -7.33
C ALA A 69 36.94 -9.58 -8.06
N ALA A 70 36.52 -10.84 -7.99
CA ALA A 70 35.24 -11.31 -8.52
C ALA A 70 34.70 -12.41 -7.59
N THR A 71 34.15 -12.00 -6.45
CA THR A 71 33.69 -12.92 -5.40
C THR A 71 32.17 -13.04 -5.31
N ASN A 72 31.40 -12.27 -6.08
CA ASN A 72 29.95 -12.36 -6.11
C ASN A 72 29.47 -13.66 -6.78
N PRO A 73 28.82 -14.59 -6.05
CA PRO A 73 28.26 -15.79 -6.66
C PRO A 73 26.98 -15.43 -7.43
N VAL A 74 27.01 -15.53 -8.76
CA VAL A 74 25.87 -15.25 -9.63
C VAL A 74 25.28 -16.55 -10.15
N GLY A 75 23.98 -16.75 -9.93
CA GLY A 75 23.20 -17.85 -10.50
C GLY A 75 22.22 -17.31 -11.56
N ILE A 76 22.27 -17.86 -12.76
CA ILE A 76 21.40 -17.49 -13.89
C ILE A 76 20.59 -18.72 -14.32
N ILE A 77 19.28 -18.57 -14.36
CA ILE A 77 18.37 -19.54 -14.95
C ILE A 77 18.42 -19.39 -16.46
N THR A 78 18.86 -20.46 -17.12
CA THR A 78 18.92 -20.58 -18.58
C THR A 78 17.52 -20.80 -19.17
N PRO A 79 17.34 -20.61 -20.48
CA PRO A 79 16.04 -20.82 -21.13
C PRO A 79 15.56 -22.28 -21.11
N THR A 80 16.51 -23.20 -20.94
CA THR A 80 16.26 -24.62 -20.70
C THR A 80 15.87 -24.95 -19.25
N GLY A 81 15.77 -23.96 -18.36
CA GLY A 81 15.43 -24.14 -16.95
C GLY A 81 16.59 -24.59 -16.04
N PHE A 82 17.80 -24.76 -16.59
CA PHE A 82 18.98 -25.11 -15.79
C PHE A 82 19.59 -23.87 -15.13
N LEU A 83 20.02 -24.00 -13.87
CA LEU A 83 20.77 -22.96 -13.16
C LEU A 83 22.26 -23.06 -13.53
N SER A 84 22.80 -22.00 -14.13
CA SER A 84 24.24 -21.84 -14.39
C SER A 84 24.85 -20.89 -13.36
N GLY A 85 25.93 -21.29 -12.70
CA GLY A 85 26.64 -20.48 -11.71
C GLY A 85 28.01 -20.01 -12.19
N PHE A 86 28.41 -18.80 -11.84
CA PHE A 86 29.78 -18.27 -11.99
C PHE A 86 30.04 -17.20 -10.94
N THR A 87 31.29 -16.73 -10.83
CA THR A 87 31.62 -15.60 -9.97
C THR A 87 31.84 -14.33 -10.79
N ALA A 88 31.36 -13.22 -10.27
CA ALA A 88 31.47 -11.89 -10.87
C ALA A 88 31.98 -10.88 -9.84
N SER A 89 32.38 -9.69 -10.29
CA SER A 89 32.65 -8.57 -9.39
C SER A 89 31.35 -8.03 -8.80
N PHE A 90 31.32 -7.81 -7.49
CA PHE A 90 30.33 -6.90 -6.89
C PHE A 90 30.43 -5.48 -7.48
N LEU A 91 29.31 -4.75 -7.49
CA LEU A 91 29.37 -3.29 -7.45
C LEU A 91 29.83 -2.90 -6.05
N GLN A 92 30.83 -2.04 -5.94
CA GLN A 92 31.27 -1.53 -4.65
C GLN A 92 30.94 -0.05 -4.50
N VAL A 93 30.46 0.34 -3.32
CA VAL A 93 30.32 1.73 -2.91
C VAL A 93 31.41 2.04 -1.89
N ARG A 94 32.27 2.99 -2.21
CA ARG A 94 33.26 3.53 -1.28
C ARG A 94 32.67 4.74 -0.59
N GLN A 95 32.53 4.65 0.73
CA GLN A 95 32.08 5.75 1.56
C GLN A 95 33.22 6.22 2.46
N PRO A 96 33.79 7.41 2.22
CA PRO A 96 34.67 8.03 3.21
C PRO A 96 33.85 8.40 4.45
N VAL A 97 34.39 8.09 5.62
CA VAL A 97 33.80 8.45 6.90
C VAL A 97 34.89 8.93 7.86
N THR A 98 34.50 9.80 8.77
CA THR A 98 35.34 10.23 9.89
C THR A 98 34.82 9.59 11.17
N VAL A 99 35.65 8.77 11.79
CA VAL A 99 35.36 8.15 13.08
C VAL A 99 35.92 9.02 14.19
N HIS A 100 35.07 9.42 15.13
CA HIS A 100 35.46 10.23 16.27
C HIS A 100 35.71 9.34 17.48
N LEU A 101 36.95 9.36 17.97
CA LEU A 101 37.37 8.62 19.16
C LEU A 101 37.55 9.58 20.33
N VAL A 102 36.97 9.26 21.48
CA VAL A 102 36.99 10.12 22.68
C VAL A 102 37.55 9.34 23.87
N SER A 103 38.38 9.98 24.70
CA SER A 103 38.88 9.33 25.91
C SER A 103 37.76 9.25 26.98
N PRO A 104 37.76 8.23 27.85
CA PRO A 104 36.81 8.16 28.97
C PRO A 104 36.86 9.39 29.89
N SER A 105 38.03 10.03 30.04
CA SER A 105 38.17 11.29 30.78
C SER A 105 37.46 12.47 30.11
N ASP A 106 37.57 12.60 28.78
CA ASP A 106 36.93 13.69 28.04
C ASP A 106 35.40 13.54 28.02
N LEU A 107 34.91 12.29 27.95
CA LEU A 107 33.47 12.00 28.07
C LEU A 107 32.88 12.45 29.40
N ARG A 108 33.68 12.43 30.48
CA ARG A 108 33.27 12.90 31.82
C ARG A 108 33.40 14.41 31.96
N ALA A 109 34.47 15.00 31.42
CA ALA A 109 34.72 16.44 31.52
C ALA A 109 33.76 17.29 30.67
N HIS A 110 33.23 16.71 29.59
CA HIS A 110 32.37 17.40 28.62
C HIS A 110 31.00 16.72 28.50
N ALA A 111 30.30 16.59 29.62
CA ALA A 111 29.02 15.89 29.70
C ALA A 111 27.90 16.54 28.84
N GLU A 112 27.84 17.87 28.78
CA GLU A 112 26.77 18.64 28.13
C GLU A 112 27.13 19.13 26.71
N ALA A 113 28.42 19.17 26.37
CA ALA A 113 28.92 19.63 25.08
C ALA A 113 29.58 18.48 24.30
N PRO A 114 29.77 18.59 22.98
CA PRO A 114 30.56 17.62 22.24
C PRO A 114 31.97 17.50 22.83
N SER A 115 32.36 16.30 23.26
CA SER A 115 33.70 16.04 23.78
C SER A 115 34.74 16.25 22.68
N PRO A 116 35.94 16.78 23.01
CA PRO A 116 37.07 16.74 22.12
C PRO A 116 37.32 15.31 21.64
N SER A 117 37.45 15.12 20.34
CA SER A 117 37.63 13.80 19.73
C SER A 117 38.85 13.79 18.83
N ILE A 118 39.44 12.60 18.68
CA ILE A 118 40.47 12.31 17.69
C ILE A 118 39.74 11.82 16.42
N PRO A 119 39.74 12.61 15.33
CA PRO A 119 39.13 12.19 14.08
C PRO A 119 40.06 11.21 13.35
N VAL A 120 39.53 10.04 13.01
CA VAL A 120 40.20 9.01 12.22
C VAL A 120 39.45 8.86 10.90
N ALA A 121 40.05 9.37 9.83
CA ALA A 121 39.52 9.22 8.49
C ALA A 121 39.73 7.79 7.98
N LEU A 122 38.66 7.14 7.52
CA LEU A 122 38.69 5.81 6.94
C LEU A 122 37.68 5.70 5.80
N THR A 123 37.83 4.68 4.96
CA THR A 123 36.89 4.40 3.87
C THR A 123 36.21 3.07 4.12
N VAL A 124 34.88 3.10 4.26
CA VAL A 124 34.06 1.89 4.36
C VAL A 124 33.64 1.50 2.95
N VAL A 125 33.92 0.25 2.55
CA VAL A 125 33.56 -0.26 1.22
C VAL A 125 32.45 -1.28 1.36
N PHE A 126 31.30 -0.99 0.74
CA PHE A 126 30.14 -1.87 0.72
C PHE A 126 30.07 -2.61 -0.61
N ASN A 127 29.91 -3.93 -0.55
CA ASN A 127 29.51 -4.74 -1.69
C ASN A 127 27.99 -4.58 -1.89
N VAL A 128 27.60 -4.32 -3.13
CA VAL A 128 26.22 -4.15 -3.57
C VAL A 128 25.91 -5.18 -4.63
N ASP A 129 24.81 -5.90 -4.43
CA ASP A 129 24.29 -6.86 -5.39
C ASP A 129 22.77 -6.72 -5.54
N LEU A 130 22.28 -7.16 -6.70
CA LEU A 130 20.87 -7.23 -7.02
C LEU A 130 20.47 -8.71 -7.00
N TRP A 131 19.47 -9.04 -6.20
CA TRP A 131 19.06 -10.42 -5.96
C TRP A 131 17.58 -10.64 -6.27
N ALA A 132 17.29 -11.75 -6.95
CA ALA A 132 15.93 -12.20 -7.28
C ALA A 132 15.51 -13.31 -6.30
N PRO A 133 14.55 -13.05 -5.39
CA PRO A 133 14.02 -14.07 -4.51
C PRO A 133 13.33 -15.18 -5.30
N ASN A 134 13.43 -16.43 -4.84
CA ASN A 134 12.67 -17.56 -5.40
C ASN A 134 12.78 -17.71 -6.93
N SER A 135 13.95 -17.42 -7.51
CA SER A 135 14.19 -17.47 -8.96
C SER A 135 13.73 -18.78 -9.60
N THR A 136 13.89 -19.92 -8.91
CA THR A 136 13.48 -21.25 -9.39
C THR A 136 12.00 -21.58 -9.22
N GLN A 137 11.20 -20.73 -8.57
CA GLN A 137 9.78 -20.95 -8.26
C GLN A 137 8.85 -19.90 -8.89
N GLY A 138 9.29 -19.24 -9.97
CA GLY A 138 8.52 -18.19 -10.64
C GLY A 138 8.97 -16.77 -10.32
N GLY A 139 10.10 -16.62 -9.61
CA GLY A 139 10.73 -15.33 -9.34
C GLY A 139 10.10 -14.55 -8.18
N GLY A 140 10.68 -13.40 -7.89
CA GLY A 140 10.24 -12.48 -6.83
C GLY A 140 10.70 -11.06 -7.11
N ARG A 141 10.27 -10.10 -6.31
CA ARG A 141 10.65 -8.70 -6.51
C ARG A 141 12.16 -8.50 -6.29
N PRO A 142 12.86 -7.82 -7.19
CA PRO A 142 14.31 -7.66 -7.10
C PRO A 142 14.70 -6.83 -5.87
N LEU A 143 15.68 -7.33 -5.12
CA LEU A 143 16.19 -6.72 -3.89
C LEU A 143 17.62 -6.22 -4.10
N LEU A 144 17.84 -4.93 -3.85
CA LEU A 144 19.17 -4.32 -3.76
C LEU A 144 19.72 -4.54 -2.36
N ARG A 145 20.80 -5.32 -2.24
CA ARG A 145 21.41 -5.70 -0.97
C ARG A 145 22.76 -5.02 -0.80
N TYR A 146 23.12 -4.81 0.47
CA TYR A 146 24.38 -4.19 0.87
C TYR A 146 25.04 -5.09 1.90
N SER A 147 26.34 -5.29 1.76
CA SER A 147 27.15 -5.99 2.74
C SER A 147 28.50 -5.28 2.89
N LEU A 148 29.12 -5.37 4.08
CA LEU A 148 30.46 -4.83 4.27
C LEU A 148 31.46 -5.67 3.47
N GLY A 149 32.15 -5.05 2.51
CA GLY A 149 33.23 -5.70 1.77
C GLY A 149 34.54 -5.64 2.56
N TYR A 150 35.01 -4.43 2.87
CA TYR A 150 36.18 -4.20 3.72
C TYR A 150 36.19 -2.77 4.27
N ILE A 151 37.08 -2.52 5.22
CA ILE A 151 37.42 -1.17 5.68
C ILE A 151 38.85 -0.88 5.28
N ASP A 152 39.04 0.23 4.59
CA ASP A 152 40.35 0.81 4.32
C ASP A 152 40.67 1.84 5.41
N TYR A 153 41.58 1.46 6.30
CA TYR A 153 42.09 2.31 7.38
C TYR A 153 43.16 3.30 6.90
N GLY A 154 43.54 3.25 5.61
CA GLY A 154 44.53 4.14 5.01
C GLY A 154 45.85 4.16 5.78
N ILE A 155 46.34 5.36 6.10
CA ILE A 155 47.58 5.55 6.86
C ILE A 155 47.53 4.99 8.29
N TYR A 156 46.34 4.73 8.83
CA TYR A 156 46.15 4.21 10.18
C TYR A 156 46.21 2.68 10.24
N ASP A 157 46.13 1.98 9.10
CA ASP A 157 46.12 0.51 9.05
C ASP A 157 47.27 -0.14 9.85
N PRO A 158 48.54 0.28 9.76
CA PRO A 158 49.63 -0.35 10.53
C PRO A 158 49.60 -0.04 12.03
N PHE A 159 48.88 0.99 12.47
CA PHE A 159 48.85 1.45 13.86
C PHE A 159 47.66 0.90 14.67
N ILE A 160 46.65 0.35 13.99
CA ILE A 160 45.46 -0.22 14.64
C ILE A 160 45.71 -1.73 14.86
N PRO A 161 45.66 -2.23 16.10
CA PRO A 161 45.80 -3.66 16.38
C PRO A 161 44.74 -4.50 15.64
N ALA A 162 45.10 -5.72 15.22
CA ALA A 162 44.19 -6.60 14.48
C ALA A 162 42.89 -6.91 15.24
N THR A 163 42.97 -7.02 16.57
CA THR A 163 41.82 -7.18 17.47
C THR A 163 40.89 -5.98 17.43
N SER A 164 41.43 -4.76 17.44
CA SER A 164 40.67 -3.52 17.33
C SER A 164 40.05 -3.36 15.93
N LYS A 165 40.76 -3.74 14.86
CA LYS A 165 40.19 -3.77 13.50
C LYS A 165 39.00 -4.72 13.41
N ALA A 166 39.13 -5.94 13.93
CA ALA A 166 38.05 -6.92 13.93
C ALA A 166 36.83 -6.42 14.74
N ALA A 167 37.07 -5.74 15.87
CA ALA A 167 36.02 -5.13 16.68
C ALA A 167 35.29 -3.99 15.93
N VAL A 168 36.03 -3.12 15.24
CA VAL A 168 35.46 -2.06 14.39
C VAL A 168 34.66 -2.68 13.24
N GLU A 169 35.24 -3.65 12.51
CA GLU A 169 34.55 -4.37 11.43
C GLU A 169 33.23 -4.98 11.91
N GLN A 170 33.24 -5.70 13.04
CA GLN A 170 32.03 -6.32 13.61
C GLN A 170 30.93 -5.29 13.93
N ARG A 171 31.31 -4.08 14.34
CA ARG A 171 30.35 -2.99 14.61
C ARG A 171 29.86 -2.33 13.33
N LEU A 172 30.74 -2.12 12.36
CA LEU A 172 30.39 -1.46 11.10
C LEU A 172 29.65 -2.37 10.12
N VAL A 173 29.65 -3.70 10.31
CA VAL A 173 28.73 -4.59 9.60
C VAL A 173 27.27 -4.14 9.77
N GLY A 174 26.90 -3.62 10.95
CA GLY A 174 25.58 -3.06 11.22
C GLY A 174 25.28 -1.73 10.51
N LEU A 175 26.26 -1.11 9.85
CA LEU A 175 26.07 0.08 9.01
C LEU A 175 25.63 -0.24 7.58
N ALA A 176 25.65 -1.51 7.17
CA ALA A 176 25.13 -1.88 5.85
C ALA A 176 23.65 -1.45 5.77
N PRO A 177 23.26 -0.61 4.79
CA PRO A 177 21.86 -0.23 4.63
C PRO A 177 20.98 -1.47 4.48
N ALA A 178 19.78 -1.45 5.06
CA ALA A 178 18.81 -2.53 4.90
C ALA A 178 18.55 -2.82 3.40
N PRO A 179 18.26 -4.08 3.01
CA PRO A 179 17.87 -4.38 1.64
C PRO A 179 16.69 -3.52 1.17
N VAL A 180 16.73 -3.09 -0.10
CA VAL A 180 15.65 -2.29 -0.71
C VAL A 180 15.00 -3.09 -1.81
N GLU A 181 13.69 -3.21 -1.73
CA GLU A 181 12.88 -3.73 -2.82
C GLU A 181 12.75 -2.67 -3.91
N MET A 182 13.10 -3.04 -5.14
CA MET A 182 12.80 -2.20 -6.29
C MET A 182 11.31 -2.34 -6.62
N ASP A 183 10.53 -1.33 -6.26
CA ASP A 183 9.11 -1.25 -6.60
C ASP A 183 8.94 -0.96 -8.09
N LEU A 184 8.56 -1.99 -8.84
CA LEU A 184 8.29 -1.93 -10.28
C LEU A 184 6.79 -1.85 -10.59
N SER A 185 5.93 -1.67 -9.59
CA SER A 185 4.47 -1.72 -9.79
C SER A 185 3.95 -0.67 -10.77
N GLY A 186 4.61 0.49 -10.85
CA GLY A 186 4.31 1.51 -11.85
C GLY A 186 4.58 1.08 -13.30
N LEU A 187 5.26 -0.04 -13.50
CA LEU A 187 5.57 -0.64 -14.80
C LEU A 187 4.84 -1.98 -15.00
N ASP A 188 4.06 -2.46 -14.03
CA ASP A 188 3.42 -3.79 -14.10
C ASP A 188 2.51 -3.92 -15.31
N SER A 189 1.71 -2.89 -15.64
CA SER A 189 0.82 -2.90 -16.81
C SER A 189 1.59 -2.99 -18.14
N ALA A 190 2.80 -2.46 -18.21
CA ALA A 190 3.66 -2.52 -19.39
C ALA A 190 4.48 -3.82 -19.47
N LEU A 191 4.72 -4.47 -18.32
CA LEU A 191 5.67 -5.59 -18.21
C LEU A 191 5.01 -6.96 -17.98
N ALA A 192 3.82 -7.03 -17.38
CA ALA A 192 3.18 -8.28 -16.94
C ALA A 192 2.46 -9.05 -18.07
N GLY A 193 2.14 -8.40 -19.19
CA GLY A 193 1.27 -9.00 -20.23
C GLY A 193 -0.17 -9.25 -19.74
N GLU A 194 -1.00 -9.92 -20.54
CA GLU A 194 -2.43 -10.16 -20.26
C GLU A 194 -2.74 -10.92 -18.95
N GLY A 195 -1.74 -11.45 -18.26
CA GLY A 195 -1.89 -11.99 -16.91
C GLY A 195 -1.60 -10.89 -15.89
N SER A 196 -2.61 -10.50 -15.12
CA SER A 196 -2.57 -9.48 -14.05
C SER A 196 -1.68 -9.85 -12.82
N GLY A 197 -0.49 -10.40 -13.05
CA GLY A 197 0.46 -10.79 -12.02
C GLY A 197 1.54 -9.73 -11.80
N ALA A 198 2.02 -9.61 -10.57
CA ALA A 198 3.18 -8.79 -10.24
C ALA A 198 4.40 -9.20 -11.08
N VAL A 199 5.16 -8.23 -11.57
CA VAL A 199 6.39 -8.47 -12.34
C VAL A 199 7.46 -9.06 -11.42
N ASN A 200 7.69 -10.36 -11.55
CA ASN A 200 8.66 -11.10 -10.75
C ASN A 200 9.98 -11.26 -11.51
N ALA A 201 11.10 -10.96 -10.86
CA ALA A 201 12.42 -11.17 -11.43
C ALA A 201 12.80 -12.66 -11.36
N VAL A 202 13.24 -13.22 -12.49
CA VAL A 202 13.80 -14.57 -12.59
C VAL A 202 15.33 -14.52 -12.51
N ASN A 203 15.96 -13.62 -13.28
CA ASN A 203 17.38 -13.30 -13.17
C ASN A 203 17.54 -11.81 -12.93
N CYS A 204 18.58 -11.41 -12.21
CA CYS A 204 18.94 -10.00 -12.10
C CYS A 204 20.44 -9.82 -11.84
N GLY A 205 20.96 -8.63 -12.12
CA GLY A 205 22.35 -8.28 -11.88
C GLY A 205 22.55 -6.77 -11.84
N ILE A 206 23.62 -6.34 -11.17
CA ILE A 206 24.03 -4.94 -11.07
C ILE A 206 25.53 -4.81 -11.31
N VAL A 207 25.91 -3.81 -12.12
CA VAL A 207 27.30 -3.53 -12.50
C VAL A 207 27.52 -2.03 -12.64
N CYS A 208 28.77 -1.58 -12.56
CA CYS A 208 29.19 -0.28 -13.07
C CYS A 208 30.16 -0.43 -14.24
N ASP A 209 30.30 0.63 -15.03
CA ASP A 209 31.38 0.72 -16.02
C ASP A 209 32.74 0.89 -15.33
N ARG A 210 33.82 0.55 -16.04
CA ARG A 210 35.20 0.69 -15.52
C ARG A 210 35.57 2.11 -15.13
N ALA A 211 34.96 3.11 -15.78
CA ALA A 211 35.13 4.52 -15.45
C ALA A 211 34.31 4.97 -14.22
N ALA A 212 33.46 4.10 -13.66
CA ALA A 212 32.60 4.38 -12.52
C ALA A 212 31.69 5.62 -12.72
N THR A 213 31.23 5.83 -13.95
CA THR A 213 30.36 6.96 -14.33
C THR A 213 28.88 6.58 -14.32
N ARG A 214 28.57 5.29 -14.49
CA ARG A 214 27.19 4.79 -14.57
C ARG A 214 27.05 3.43 -13.91
N ILE A 215 25.82 3.14 -13.51
CA ILE A 215 25.43 1.86 -12.92
C ILE A 215 24.29 1.31 -13.74
N ALA A 216 24.38 0.03 -14.12
CA ALA A 216 23.35 -0.68 -14.85
C ALA A 216 22.82 -1.82 -13.99
N MET A 217 21.50 -1.88 -13.88
CA MET A 217 20.74 -2.93 -13.22
C MET A 217 19.88 -3.62 -14.27
N ARG A 218 20.13 -4.90 -14.52
CA ARG A 218 19.38 -5.67 -15.53
C ARG A 218 18.55 -6.74 -14.85
N ILE A 219 17.29 -6.86 -15.25
CA ILE A 219 16.30 -7.76 -14.65
C ILE A 219 15.57 -8.52 -15.77
N ASP A 220 15.61 -9.85 -15.72
CA ASP A 220 14.81 -10.73 -16.58
C ASP A 220 13.51 -11.11 -15.83
N PHE A 221 12.35 -10.95 -16.48
CA PHE A 221 11.04 -11.23 -15.85
C PHE A 221 10.44 -12.58 -16.23
N GLN A 222 10.80 -13.08 -17.42
CA GLN A 222 10.42 -14.40 -17.90
C GLN A 222 11.51 -14.93 -18.81
N VAL A 223 11.84 -16.22 -18.63
CA VAL A 223 12.80 -16.95 -19.46
C VAL A 223 12.06 -18.11 -20.13
N ASN A 224 11.16 -17.81 -21.07
CA ASN A 224 10.39 -18.82 -21.80
C ASN A 224 11.11 -19.23 -23.10
N GLY A 225 11.31 -20.53 -23.33
CA GLY A 225 11.61 -21.09 -24.65
C GLY A 225 13.01 -20.83 -25.22
N VAL A 226 13.12 -20.68 -26.55
CA VAL A 226 14.35 -20.71 -27.37
C VAL A 226 15.33 -19.53 -27.12
N ARG A 227 14.95 -18.52 -26.33
CA ARG A 227 15.72 -17.28 -26.19
C ARG A 227 16.50 -17.21 -24.87
N GLY A 228 17.81 -16.92 -24.97
CA GLY A 228 18.72 -16.64 -23.84
C GLY A 228 18.18 -15.57 -22.87
N GLY A 229 18.41 -15.76 -21.57
CA GLY A 229 18.26 -14.67 -20.59
C GLY A 229 19.17 -13.49 -20.94
N SER A 230 18.76 -12.26 -20.62
CA SER A 230 19.52 -11.05 -20.98
C SER A 230 20.52 -10.67 -19.90
N VAL A 231 20.31 -11.12 -18.67
CA VAL A 231 21.36 -11.24 -17.67
C VAL A 231 22.24 -12.42 -18.08
N THR A 232 23.49 -12.13 -18.44
CA THR A 232 24.47 -13.13 -18.86
C THR A 232 25.82 -12.85 -18.21
N ARG A 233 26.77 -13.78 -18.32
CA ARG A 233 28.16 -13.53 -17.88
C ARG A 233 28.77 -12.28 -18.51
N ALA A 234 28.48 -12.02 -19.79
CA ALA A 234 28.97 -10.86 -20.51
C ALA A 234 28.49 -9.52 -19.90
N PHE A 235 27.28 -9.48 -19.33
CA PHE A 235 26.78 -8.29 -18.62
C PHE A 235 27.68 -7.88 -17.45
N PHE A 236 28.27 -8.86 -16.73
CA PHE A 236 29.19 -8.60 -15.63
C PHE A 236 30.61 -8.27 -16.08
N GLU A 237 31.06 -8.85 -17.18
CA GLU A 237 32.45 -8.73 -17.65
C GLU A 237 32.67 -7.47 -18.53
N GLN A 238 31.65 -7.06 -19.29
CA GLN A 238 31.72 -5.93 -20.21
C GLN A 238 31.25 -4.62 -19.56
N ASP A 239 31.59 -3.49 -20.16
CA ASP A 239 31.06 -2.20 -19.72
C ASP A 239 29.62 -2.03 -20.25
N PRO A 240 28.66 -1.61 -19.41
CA PRO A 240 27.30 -1.36 -19.87
C PRO A 240 27.29 -0.23 -20.90
N ALA A 241 26.41 -0.35 -21.90
CA ALA A 241 26.22 0.69 -22.91
C ALA A 241 25.73 2.01 -22.28
N ASP A 242 26.01 3.14 -22.91
CA ASP A 242 25.48 4.43 -22.42
C ASP A 242 24.02 4.61 -22.83
N LEU A 243 23.10 4.33 -21.89
CA LEU A 243 21.68 4.62 -22.07
C LEU A 243 21.26 5.95 -21.43
N LEU A 244 22.15 6.59 -20.66
CA LEU A 244 21.86 7.83 -19.97
C LEU A 244 21.84 9.02 -20.94
N ARG A 245 22.77 9.06 -21.91
CA ARG A 245 22.93 10.19 -22.86
C ARG A 245 22.97 11.56 -22.17
N GLY A 246 23.62 11.65 -21.01
CA GLY A 246 23.73 12.86 -20.19
C GLY A 246 22.61 13.06 -19.16
N ASN A 247 21.59 12.19 -19.13
CA ASN A 247 20.55 12.20 -18.10
C ASN A 247 20.99 11.52 -16.80
N GLN A 248 20.20 11.68 -15.73
CA GLN A 248 20.49 11.10 -14.42
C GLN A 248 20.06 9.64 -14.28
N TRP A 249 19.02 9.24 -15.03
CA TRP A 249 18.53 7.87 -15.06
C TRP A 249 18.03 7.50 -16.46
N ALA A 250 18.02 6.20 -16.76
CA ALA A 250 17.39 5.65 -17.94
C ALA A 250 16.75 4.28 -17.66
N VAL A 251 15.62 3.97 -18.30
CA VAL A 251 15.00 2.64 -18.32
C VAL A 251 14.93 2.19 -19.77
N ALA A 252 15.53 1.04 -20.07
CA ALA A 252 15.41 0.38 -21.36
C ALA A 252 14.51 -0.85 -21.28
N LEU A 253 13.64 -0.98 -22.28
CA LEU A 253 12.72 -2.09 -22.49
C LEU A 253 13.10 -2.84 -23.77
N ASP A 254 12.96 -4.16 -23.72
CA ASP A 254 13.19 -5.07 -24.85
C ASP A 254 12.21 -4.77 -26.00
N LYS A 255 12.72 -4.38 -27.19
CA LYS A 255 11.88 -4.04 -28.34
C LYS A 255 10.99 -5.20 -28.76
N ASP A 256 11.47 -6.44 -28.64
CA ASP A 256 10.80 -7.58 -29.25
C ASP A 256 9.48 -7.85 -28.54
N ARG A 257 9.41 -7.52 -27.24
CA ARG A 257 8.16 -7.60 -26.49
C ARG A 257 7.18 -6.51 -26.91
N ILE A 258 7.67 -5.29 -27.13
CA ILE A 258 6.84 -4.17 -27.59
C ILE A 258 6.26 -4.49 -28.96
N VAL A 259 7.11 -4.95 -29.89
CA VAL A 259 6.71 -5.35 -31.25
C VAL A 259 5.69 -6.49 -31.20
N GLU A 260 5.95 -7.54 -30.43
CA GLU A 260 5.03 -8.68 -30.31
C GLU A 260 3.69 -8.26 -29.68
N GLN A 261 3.71 -7.44 -28.63
CA GLN A 261 2.50 -6.96 -27.97
C GLN A 261 1.66 -6.11 -28.91
N VAL A 262 2.28 -5.17 -29.63
CA VAL A 262 1.58 -4.34 -30.63
C VAL A 262 1.02 -5.22 -31.75
N ARG A 263 1.80 -6.21 -32.22
CA ARG A 263 1.33 -7.16 -33.24
C ARG A 263 0.07 -7.89 -32.79
N GLU A 264 0.08 -8.45 -31.57
CA GLU A 264 -1.07 -9.19 -31.04
C GLU A 264 -2.28 -8.28 -30.78
N GLN A 265 -2.06 -7.06 -30.28
CA GLN A 265 -3.13 -6.08 -30.08
C GLN A 265 -3.82 -5.67 -31.38
N VAL A 266 -3.11 -5.68 -32.51
CA VAL A 266 -3.69 -5.45 -33.85
C VAL A 266 -4.28 -6.73 -34.43
N ARG A 267 -3.61 -7.88 -34.25
CA ARG A 267 -4.03 -9.17 -34.82
C ARG A 267 -5.36 -9.64 -34.26
N ILE A 268 -5.57 -9.54 -32.94
CA ILE A 268 -6.75 -10.10 -32.27
C ILE A 268 -8.04 -9.46 -32.83
N PRO A 269 -8.20 -8.12 -32.85
CA PRO A 269 -9.39 -7.49 -33.42
C PRO A 269 -9.58 -7.76 -34.91
N LEU A 270 -8.50 -7.67 -35.71
CA LEU A 270 -8.58 -7.94 -37.16
C LEU A 270 -9.06 -9.37 -37.44
N SER A 271 -8.56 -10.35 -36.69
CA SER A 271 -8.96 -11.75 -36.84
C SER A 271 -10.37 -12.08 -36.32
N ALA A 272 -10.95 -11.19 -35.51
CA ALA A 272 -12.28 -11.37 -34.93
C ALA A 272 -13.37 -10.62 -35.71
N SER A 273 -12.99 -9.77 -36.66
CA SER A 273 -13.93 -9.01 -37.48
C SER A 273 -14.71 -9.91 -38.44
N THR A 274 -15.98 -9.60 -38.67
CA THR A 274 -16.83 -10.27 -39.66
C THR A 274 -16.84 -9.58 -41.01
N ASP A 275 -16.40 -8.33 -41.05
CA ASP A 275 -16.56 -7.43 -42.21
C ASP A 275 -15.29 -7.37 -43.06
N LEU A 276 -14.26 -8.11 -42.64
CA LEU A 276 -12.99 -8.21 -43.36
C LEU A 276 -12.36 -9.59 -43.13
N ASN A 277 -11.44 -9.94 -44.01
CA ASN A 277 -10.58 -11.10 -43.92
C ASN A 277 -9.10 -10.66 -43.89
N LEU A 278 -8.33 -11.26 -42.99
CA LEU A 278 -6.89 -10.99 -42.89
C LEU A 278 -6.15 -11.91 -43.87
N VAL A 279 -5.78 -11.37 -45.02
CA VAL A 279 -5.09 -12.09 -46.11
C VAL A 279 -3.66 -12.43 -45.68
N SER A 280 -2.93 -11.43 -45.15
CA SER A 280 -1.58 -11.62 -44.65
C SER A 280 -1.21 -10.61 -43.54
N GLY A 281 -0.20 -10.97 -42.73
CA GLY A 281 0.18 -10.19 -41.54
C GLY A 281 -0.70 -10.46 -40.31
N PRO A 282 -0.78 -9.53 -39.34
CA PRO A 282 -0.01 -8.28 -39.25
C PRO A 282 1.47 -8.54 -38.98
N VAL A 283 2.34 -7.84 -39.72
CA VAL A 283 3.80 -7.84 -39.50
C VAL A 283 4.18 -6.56 -38.78
N ALA A 284 4.63 -6.68 -37.53
CA ALA A 284 5.12 -5.56 -36.75
C ALA A 284 6.65 -5.41 -36.87
N THR A 285 7.11 -4.19 -37.09
CA THR A 285 8.53 -3.84 -37.27
C THR A 285 8.92 -2.68 -36.37
N TRP A 286 10.10 -2.77 -35.76
CA TRP A 286 10.64 -1.71 -34.90
C TRP A 286 11.35 -0.63 -35.72
N GLN A 287 10.98 0.63 -35.50
CA GLN A 287 11.59 1.81 -36.13
C GLN A 287 12.32 2.67 -35.08
N PRO A 288 13.60 2.42 -34.83
CA PRO A 288 14.32 3.02 -33.70
C PRO A 288 14.47 4.54 -33.82
N THR A 289 14.63 5.08 -35.03
CA THR A 289 14.80 6.52 -35.28
C THR A 289 13.55 7.32 -34.98
N GLN A 290 12.37 6.69 -35.07
CA GLN A 290 11.07 7.32 -34.81
C GLN A 290 10.49 6.92 -33.45
N CYS A 291 11.16 6.01 -32.73
CA CYS A 291 10.63 5.38 -31.51
C CYS A 291 9.24 4.79 -31.75
N ALA A 292 9.09 4.11 -32.88
CA ALA A 292 7.80 3.69 -33.38
C ALA A 292 7.78 2.18 -33.69
N VAL A 293 6.59 1.59 -33.57
CA VAL A 293 6.28 0.28 -34.16
C VAL A 293 5.43 0.53 -35.38
N ARG A 294 5.86 0.02 -36.54
CA ARG A 294 5.06 -0.01 -37.76
C ARG A 294 4.48 -1.40 -37.93
N VAL A 295 3.17 -1.49 -38.05
CA VAL A 295 2.43 -2.71 -38.35
C VAL A 295 1.89 -2.60 -39.77
N HIS A 296 2.13 -3.64 -40.56
CA HIS A 296 1.59 -3.76 -41.91
C HIS A 296 0.71 -5.01 -41.98
N ALA A 297 -0.48 -4.89 -42.56
CA ALA A 297 -1.42 -5.99 -42.78
C ALA A 297 -2.08 -5.85 -44.15
N GLU A 298 -2.29 -6.97 -44.82
CA GLU A 298 -3.06 -7.06 -46.06
C GLU A 298 -4.45 -7.60 -45.69
N LEU A 299 -5.49 -6.83 -45.99
CA LEU A 299 -6.88 -7.11 -45.65
C LEU A 299 -7.72 -7.22 -46.93
N GLU A 300 -8.74 -8.06 -46.89
CA GLU A 300 -9.79 -8.14 -47.91
C GLU A 300 -11.08 -7.67 -47.22
N LEU A 301 -11.65 -6.55 -47.68
CA LEU A 301 -12.88 -5.99 -47.14
C LEU A 301 -14.07 -6.65 -47.86
N PHE A 302 -14.94 -7.30 -47.11
CA PHE A 302 -16.10 -7.98 -47.70
C PHE A 302 -17.16 -6.98 -48.14
N ASP A 303 -17.80 -7.27 -49.28
CA ASP A 303 -18.92 -6.49 -49.84
C ASP A 303 -18.63 -4.97 -49.89
N ALA A 304 -17.37 -4.60 -50.15
CA ALA A 304 -16.90 -3.22 -50.10
C ALA A 304 -17.70 -2.31 -51.05
N CYS A 305 -18.19 -2.85 -52.17
CA CYS A 305 -19.08 -2.16 -53.09
C CYS A 305 -20.19 -3.07 -53.63
N PRO A 306 -21.45 -2.58 -53.70
CA PRO A 306 -22.55 -3.38 -54.24
C PRO A 306 -22.40 -3.58 -55.75
N PHE A 307 -22.63 -4.78 -56.26
CA PHE A 307 -22.58 -5.10 -57.71
C PHE A 307 -23.82 -5.87 -58.19
N LEU A 308 -24.06 -5.81 -59.51
CA LEU A 308 -25.30 -6.31 -60.12
C LEU A 308 -25.44 -7.85 -60.08
N VAL A 309 -24.39 -8.58 -59.74
CA VAL A 309 -24.34 -10.05 -59.80
C VAL A 309 -23.85 -10.67 -58.50
N ASP A 310 -22.79 -10.12 -57.91
CA ASP A 310 -22.21 -10.52 -56.63
C ASP A 310 -21.35 -9.36 -56.13
N ASP A 311 -21.43 -9.00 -54.86
CA ASP A 311 -20.77 -7.81 -54.31
C ASP A 311 -19.23 -7.89 -54.47
N ILE A 312 -18.58 -6.73 -54.57
CA ILE A 312 -17.14 -6.65 -54.84
C ILE A 312 -16.40 -6.55 -53.52
N ASP A 313 -15.63 -7.58 -53.20
CA ASP A 313 -14.61 -7.54 -52.14
C ASP A 313 -13.45 -6.64 -52.59
N MET A 314 -12.82 -5.93 -51.64
CA MET A 314 -11.71 -5.01 -51.95
C MET A 314 -10.47 -5.34 -51.13
N ASP A 315 -9.36 -5.60 -51.81
CA ASP A 315 -8.06 -5.76 -51.18
C ASP A 315 -7.47 -4.41 -50.75
N VAL A 316 -7.02 -4.31 -49.49
CA VAL A 316 -6.50 -3.10 -48.85
C VAL A 316 -5.22 -3.41 -48.08
N ASP A 317 -4.18 -2.62 -48.36
CA ASP A 317 -2.95 -2.60 -47.57
C ASP A 317 -3.11 -1.57 -46.44
N VAL A 318 -2.98 -2.02 -45.19
CA VAL A 318 -3.08 -1.17 -44.01
C VAL A 318 -1.72 -1.04 -43.32
N ASP A 319 -1.29 0.20 -43.16
CA ASP A 319 -0.10 0.59 -42.40
C ASP A 319 -0.51 1.37 -41.15
N ILE A 320 -0.12 0.85 -39.98
CA ILE A 320 -0.33 1.48 -38.67
C ILE A 320 1.04 1.79 -38.07
N THR A 321 1.32 3.07 -37.83
CA THR A 321 2.55 3.50 -37.15
C THR A 321 2.22 4.10 -35.79
N ALA A 322 2.63 3.41 -34.72
CA ALA A 322 2.50 3.91 -33.35
C ALA A 322 3.85 4.44 -32.86
N SER A 323 3.97 5.76 -32.72
CA SER A 323 5.18 6.46 -32.27
C SER A 323 5.03 6.99 -30.84
N LEU A 324 6.13 6.95 -30.09
CA LEU A 324 6.17 7.37 -28.68
C LEU A 324 6.99 8.65 -28.53
N HIS A 325 6.41 9.62 -27.83
CA HIS A 325 7.05 10.86 -27.44
C HIS A 325 6.87 11.11 -25.95
N VAL A 326 7.86 11.75 -25.33
CA VAL A 326 7.76 12.15 -23.92
C VAL A 326 8.21 13.58 -23.76
N ALA A 327 7.40 14.37 -23.07
CA ALA A 327 7.71 15.72 -22.63
C ALA A 327 6.97 16.02 -21.33
N ASP A 328 7.59 16.75 -20.40
CA ASP A 328 6.97 17.21 -19.15
C ASP A 328 6.26 16.12 -18.33
N ASN A 329 6.85 14.92 -18.21
CA ASN A 329 6.22 13.76 -17.57
C ASN A 329 4.89 13.35 -18.20
N ARG A 330 4.73 13.51 -19.51
CA ARG A 330 3.58 13.02 -20.26
C ARG A 330 4.08 12.12 -21.39
N LEU A 331 3.52 10.92 -21.46
CA LEU A 331 3.69 10.03 -22.60
C LEU A 331 2.66 10.40 -23.65
N THR A 332 3.13 10.79 -24.83
CA THR A 332 2.30 11.01 -25.99
C THR A 332 2.51 9.86 -26.96
N THR A 333 1.46 9.09 -27.19
CA THR A 333 1.42 8.07 -28.24
C THR A 333 0.72 8.67 -29.43
N ARG A 334 1.38 8.67 -30.60
CA ARG A 334 0.76 9.06 -31.86
C ARG A 334 0.58 7.86 -32.74
N VAL A 335 -0.65 7.60 -33.13
CA VAL A 335 -1.02 6.51 -34.03
C VAL A 335 -1.37 7.12 -35.37
N ASN A 336 -0.61 6.76 -36.40
CA ASN A 336 -0.91 7.08 -37.79
C ASN A 336 -1.45 5.82 -38.48
N ILE A 337 -2.64 5.88 -39.05
CA ILE A 337 -3.30 4.78 -39.76
C ILE A 337 -3.53 5.22 -41.21
N THR A 338 -2.96 4.48 -42.14
CA THR A 338 -3.15 4.70 -43.58
C THR A 338 -3.58 3.39 -44.23
N GLY A 339 -4.64 3.43 -45.03
CA GLY A 339 -5.09 2.30 -45.84
C GLY A 339 -5.11 2.70 -47.31
N GLU A 340 -4.56 1.86 -48.18
CA GLU A 340 -4.58 2.05 -49.63
C GLU A 340 -5.13 0.79 -50.31
N PRO A 341 -6.04 0.90 -51.29
CA PRO A 341 -6.45 -0.25 -52.09
C PRO A 341 -5.26 -0.86 -52.81
N SER A 342 -5.07 -2.17 -52.70
CA SER A 342 -3.93 -2.86 -53.32
C SER A 342 -4.27 -3.37 -54.73
N ASP A 343 -5.55 -3.56 -55.07
CA ASP A 343 -6.03 -3.82 -56.45
C ASP A 343 -6.76 -2.61 -57.07
N VAL A 344 -6.12 -2.03 -58.08
CA VAL A 344 -6.66 -0.94 -58.91
C VAL A 344 -7.88 -1.40 -59.72
N GLY A 345 -7.94 -2.67 -60.11
CA GLY A 345 -9.04 -3.26 -60.86
C GLY A 345 -10.34 -3.27 -60.05
N GLU A 346 -10.29 -3.69 -58.80
CA GLU A 346 -11.43 -3.68 -57.85
C GLU A 346 -11.87 -2.25 -57.55
N THR A 347 -10.92 -1.34 -57.33
CA THR A 347 -11.19 0.10 -57.16
C THR A 347 -11.94 0.69 -58.36
N ILE A 348 -11.52 0.35 -59.58
CA ILE A 348 -12.20 0.77 -60.82
C ILE A 348 -13.59 0.13 -60.91
N LEU A 349 -13.75 -1.15 -60.58
CA LEU A 349 -15.01 -1.87 -60.64
C LEU A 349 -16.03 -1.30 -59.63
N CYS A 350 -15.59 -1.01 -58.42
CA CYS A 350 -16.32 -0.25 -57.39
C CYS A 350 -16.80 1.11 -57.91
N ALA A 351 -15.89 1.93 -58.45
CA ALA A 351 -16.22 3.26 -58.96
C ALA A 351 -17.20 3.21 -60.15
N VAL A 352 -17.00 2.27 -61.09
CA VAL A 352 -17.87 2.07 -62.25
C VAL A 352 -19.28 1.66 -61.79
N THR A 353 -19.36 0.78 -60.80
CA THR A 353 -20.64 0.25 -60.33
C THR A 353 -21.42 1.27 -59.51
N ALA A 354 -20.74 2.00 -58.62
CA ALA A 354 -21.31 3.16 -57.95
C ALA A 354 -21.85 4.18 -58.97
N SER A 355 -21.13 4.41 -60.08
CA SER A 355 -21.57 5.31 -61.16
C SER A 355 -22.78 4.79 -61.93
N LEU A 356 -22.91 3.47 -62.10
CA LEU A 356 -24.04 2.83 -62.77
C LEU A 356 -25.30 2.75 -61.88
N LEU A 357 -25.12 2.62 -60.56
CA LEU A 357 -26.20 2.59 -59.57
C LEU A 357 -26.64 3.99 -59.12
N TRP A 358 -25.79 5.00 -59.28
CA TRP A 358 -26.07 6.41 -58.96
C TRP A 358 -27.42 6.95 -59.48
N PRO A 359 -27.85 6.67 -60.73
CA PRO A 359 -29.15 7.12 -61.24
C PRO A 359 -30.37 6.55 -60.48
N PHE A 360 -30.18 5.47 -59.74
CA PHE A 360 -31.26 4.76 -59.03
C PHE A 360 -31.20 5.01 -57.51
N ILE A 361 -29.99 5.03 -56.94
CA ILE A 361 -29.77 5.17 -55.49
C ILE A 361 -29.47 6.62 -55.09
N GLY A 362 -28.92 7.44 -55.97
CA GLY A 362 -28.62 8.86 -55.72
C GLY A 362 -29.83 9.67 -55.19
N PRO A 363 -31.07 9.49 -55.72
CA PRO A 363 -32.26 10.15 -55.17
C PRO A 363 -32.62 9.73 -53.74
N LEU A 364 -32.24 8.52 -53.34
CA LEU A 364 -32.48 7.98 -52.00
C LEU A 364 -31.45 8.51 -50.99
N LEU A 365 -30.20 8.70 -51.41
CA LEU A 365 -29.12 9.24 -50.58
C LEU A 365 -29.21 10.77 -50.40
N LEU A 366 -29.70 11.50 -51.41
CA LEU A 366 -29.88 12.96 -51.38
C LEU A 366 -31.23 13.38 -50.77
N LYS A 367 -31.96 12.45 -50.15
CA LYS A 367 -33.31 12.66 -49.63
C LYS A 367 -33.35 13.68 -48.47
N ASP A 368 -32.23 13.84 -47.77
CA ASP A 368 -32.10 14.71 -46.59
C ASP A 368 -31.28 15.99 -46.87
N GLU A 369 -30.82 16.22 -48.11
CA GLU A 369 -30.13 17.47 -48.48
C GLU A 369 -31.10 18.57 -48.94
N GLU A 370 -30.76 19.84 -48.63
CA GLU A 370 -31.54 20.98 -49.08
C GLU A 370 -31.55 21.08 -50.63
N LEU A 371 -32.74 21.36 -51.18
CA LEU A 371 -33.09 21.23 -52.60
C LEU A 371 -32.18 21.97 -53.59
N ASP A 372 -31.38 22.93 -53.14
CA ASP A 372 -30.60 23.83 -54.01
C ASP A 372 -29.15 23.38 -54.25
N ASP A 373 -28.55 22.53 -53.40
CA ASP A 373 -27.15 22.08 -53.57
C ASP A 373 -27.05 20.64 -54.13
N GLY A 374 -27.58 19.62 -53.46
CA GLY A 374 -27.40 18.22 -53.86
C GLY A 374 -28.15 17.79 -55.13
N LEU A 375 -29.40 18.25 -55.29
CA LEU A 375 -30.27 17.88 -56.41
C LEU A 375 -29.80 18.48 -57.76
N GLY A 376 -29.18 19.66 -57.74
CA GLY A 376 -28.61 20.30 -58.91
C GLY A 376 -27.43 19.51 -59.50
N TYR A 377 -26.50 19.07 -58.65
CA TYR A 377 -25.38 18.22 -59.06
C TYR A 377 -25.83 16.83 -59.51
N TYR A 378 -26.87 16.28 -58.87
CA TYR A 378 -27.48 15.00 -59.27
C TYR A 378 -28.00 15.03 -60.72
N PHE A 379 -28.79 16.04 -61.08
CA PHE A 379 -29.32 16.17 -62.44
C PHE A 379 -28.25 16.56 -63.47
N ALA A 380 -27.26 17.36 -63.08
CA ALA A 380 -26.10 17.67 -63.94
C ALA A 380 -25.26 16.42 -64.24
N GLY A 381 -25.09 15.52 -63.27
CA GLY A 381 -24.42 14.23 -63.44
C GLY A 381 -25.19 13.27 -64.36
N LEU A 382 -26.52 13.21 -64.23
CA LEU A 382 -27.39 12.43 -65.12
C LEU A 382 -27.29 12.87 -66.60
N ALA A 383 -27.11 14.17 -66.85
CA ALA A 383 -27.06 14.74 -68.20
C ALA A 383 -25.70 14.57 -68.91
N THR A 384 -24.63 14.24 -68.19
CA THR A 384 -23.25 14.28 -68.71
C THR A 384 -22.61 12.91 -68.97
N ALA A 385 -23.42 11.84 -68.96
CA ALA A 385 -23.01 10.44 -69.14
C ALA A 385 -22.13 9.92 -67.97
N PRO A 386 -21.94 8.59 -67.80
CA PRO A 386 -21.52 7.97 -66.52
C PRO A 386 -20.12 8.36 -66.00
N ILE A 387 -19.33 9.10 -66.80
CA ILE A 387 -17.97 9.51 -66.45
C ILE A 387 -17.96 10.68 -65.43
N VAL A 388 -18.89 11.63 -65.53
CA VAL A 388 -18.94 12.78 -64.62
C VAL A 388 -19.51 12.42 -63.24
N PRO A 389 -20.58 11.60 -63.10
CA PRO A 389 -20.97 11.03 -61.82
C PRO A 389 -19.86 10.19 -61.19
N ALA A 390 -19.07 9.45 -61.97
CA ALA A 390 -17.90 8.72 -61.44
C ALA A 390 -16.90 9.67 -60.77
N ILE A 391 -16.58 10.79 -61.43
CA ILE A 391 -15.68 11.81 -60.87
C ILE A 391 -16.31 12.48 -59.63
N GLY A 392 -17.61 12.75 -59.65
CA GLY A 392 -18.35 13.35 -58.53
C GLY A 392 -18.49 12.43 -57.33
N VAL A 393 -18.74 11.13 -57.53
CA VAL A 393 -18.80 10.11 -56.48
C VAL A 393 -17.40 9.87 -55.92
N LEU A 394 -16.37 9.78 -56.76
CA LEU A 394 -14.99 9.75 -56.29
C LEU A 394 -14.68 10.99 -55.44
N ALA A 395 -15.03 12.20 -55.91
CA ALA A 395 -14.84 13.42 -55.15
C ALA A 395 -15.64 13.47 -53.84
N ALA A 396 -16.86 12.93 -53.80
CA ALA A 396 -17.70 12.84 -52.60
C ALA A 396 -17.18 11.79 -51.60
N ILE A 397 -16.69 10.65 -52.09
CA ILE A 397 -15.98 9.64 -51.28
C ILE A 397 -14.70 10.23 -50.68
N TYR A 398 -13.94 11.01 -51.48
CA TYR A 398 -12.78 11.76 -51.00
C TYR A 398 -13.12 12.91 -50.05
N GLN A 399 -14.41 13.27 -49.90
CA GLN A 399 -14.91 14.34 -49.01
C GLN A 399 -15.67 13.81 -47.79
N GLN A 400 -15.89 12.50 -47.65
CA GLN A 400 -16.49 11.93 -46.44
C GLN A 400 -15.45 11.79 -45.34
N ASP A 401 -15.66 12.52 -44.23
CA ASP A 401 -14.82 12.38 -43.05
C ASP A 401 -15.01 10.97 -42.44
N PRO A 402 -13.96 10.15 -42.30
CA PRO A 402 -14.08 8.86 -41.63
C PRO A 402 -14.52 9.03 -40.17
N PRO A 403 -15.33 8.09 -39.65
CA PRO A 403 -15.84 8.16 -38.29
C PRO A 403 -14.70 8.33 -37.28
N ASP A 404 -14.91 9.21 -36.30
CA ASP A 404 -13.92 9.45 -35.25
C ASP A 404 -13.90 8.28 -34.26
N ILE A 405 -12.90 7.42 -34.39
CA ILE A 405 -12.66 6.27 -33.49
C ILE A 405 -11.88 6.64 -32.22
N SER A 406 -11.70 7.93 -31.92
CA SER A 406 -10.90 8.35 -30.76
C SER A 406 -11.44 7.82 -29.43
N GLU A 407 -12.77 7.70 -29.27
CA GLU A 407 -13.40 7.08 -28.10
C GLU A 407 -13.02 5.59 -27.96
N ASP A 408 -12.97 4.86 -29.08
CA ASP A 408 -12.58 3.43 -29.13
C ASP A 408 -11.10 3.21 -28.82
N LEU A 409 -10.25 4.18 -29.17
CA LEU A 409 -8.82 4.19 -28.84
C LEU A 409 -8.55 4.63 -27.39
N GLY A 410 -9.56 5.07 -26.64
CA GLY A 410 -9.52 5.34 -25.21
C GLY A 410 -9.82 6.80 -24.81
N ALA A 411 -10.26 6.99 -23.56
CA ALA A 411 -10.79 8.25 -23.04
C ALA A 411 -9.86 9.48 -23.07
N GLU A 412 -8.56 9.30 -23.32
CA GLU A 412 -7.57 10.38 -23.44
C GLU A 412 -7.00 10.51 -24.87
N THR A 413 -7.60 9.82 -25.83
CA THR A 413 -7.22 9.86 -27.25
C THR A 413 -8.05 10.91 -27.97
N ARG A 414 -7.42 11.66 -28.87
CA ARG A 414 -8.09 12.63 -29.74
C ARG A 414 -7.69 12.43 -31.20
N LYS A 415 -8.62 12.63 -32.12
CA LYS A 415 -8.35 12.73 -33.55
C LYS A 415 -7.66 14.06 -33.84
N ILE A 416 -6.50 14.01 -34.52
CA ILE A 416 -5.80 15.20 -35.05
C ILE A 416 -6.30 15.46 -36.48
N ASP A 417 -6.32 14.41 -37.30
CA ASP A 417 -6.82 14.38 -38.66
C ASP A 417 -7.29 12.94 -38.99
N ASP A 418 -7.68 12.68 -40.24
CA ASP A 418 -8.26 11.39 -40.66
C ASP A 418 -7.35 10.19 -40.52
N SER A 419 -6.04 10.41 -40.47
CA SER A 419 -5.06 9.35 -40.33
C SER A 419 -4.34 9.39 -38.99
N ASN A 420 -4.43 10.48 -38.22
CA ASN A 420 -3.61 10.72 -37.04
C ASN A 420 -4.43 10.84 -35.75
N TYR A 421 -4.07 10.02 -34.76
CA TYR A 421 -4.63 10.02 -33.42
C TYR A 421 -3.54 10.26 -32.38
N GLU A 422 -3.88 10.96 -31.31
CA GLU A 422 -2.94 11.28 -30.23
C GLU A 422 -3.55 10.96 -28.87
N THR A 423 -2.85 10.12 -28.10
CA THR A 423 -3.17 9.78 -26.72
C THR A 423 -2.13 10.41 -25.81
N VAL A 424 -2.55 11.15 -24.78
CA VAL A 424 -1.61 11.82 -23.86
C VAL A 424 -1.84 11.40 -22.42
N GLN A 425 -0.95 10.56 -21.91
CA GLN A 425 -1.04 9.98 -20.56
C GLN A 425 -0.03 10.63 -19.60
N PRO A 426 -0.42 10.97 -18.36
CA PRO A 426 0.53 11.43 -17.35
C PRO A 426 1.41 10.30 -16.83
N LEU A 427 2.72 10.52 -16.79
CA LEU A 427 3.71 9.63 -16.17
C LEU A 427 4.00 10.10 -14.74
N ASN A 428 3.72 9.23 -13.76
CA ASN A 428 4.03 9.48 -12.35
C ASN A 428 4.66 8.23 -11.73
N VAL A 429 5.86 7.88 -12.21
CA VAL A 429 6.63 6.79 -11.62
C VAL A 429 7.39 7.31 -10.40
N ARG A 430 7.11 6.70 -9.26
CA ARG A 430 7.80 6.96 -8.00
C ARG A 430 8.52 5.70 -7.58
N MET A 431 9.81 5.81 -7.30
CA MET A 431 10.62 4.69 -6.84
C MET A 431 11.21 5.02 -5.47
N ALA A 432 11.22 4.03 -4.57
CA ALA A 432 11.84 4.15 -3.26
C ALA A 432 13.36 3.90 -3.38
N LEU A 433 14.10 4.90 -3.88
CA LEU A 433 15.56 4.81 -3.99
C LEU A 433 16.25 5.10 -2.65
N SER A 434 15.71 6.04 -1.84
CA SER A 434 16.22 6.36 -0.50
C SER A 434 15.07 6.54 0.51
N PRO A 435 14.69 5.50 1.27
CA PRO A 435 13.65 5.59 2.30
C PRO A 435 13.93 6.71 3.33
N PRO A 436 12.89 7.36 3.88
CA PRO A 436 11.46 7.18 3.61
C PRO A 436 10.96 7.93 2.36
N ILE A 437 11.82 8.71 1.70
CA ILE A 437 11.43 9.58 0.60
C ILE A 437 11.30 8.73 -0.67
N ARG A 438 10.10 8.69 -1.26
CA ARG A 438 9.92 8.17 -2.62
C ARG A 438 10.37 9.24 -3.62
N GLN A 439 11.39 8.95 -4.42
CA GLN A 439 11.89 9.84 -5.45
C GLN A 439 10.97 9.76 -6.67
N ARG A 440 10.70 10.91 -7.29
CA ARG A 440 9.97 10.96 -8.56
C ARG A 440 10.97 10.81 -9.70
N LEU A 441 10.69 9.92 -10.64
CA LEU A 441 11.42 9.89 -11.90
C LEU A 441 10.76 10.90 -12.84
N ASN A 442 11.52 11.93 -13.23
CA ASN A 442 11.06 12.87 -14.24
C ASN A 442 11.44 12.33 -15.62
N PHE A 443 10.45 12.10 -16.47
CA PHE A 443 10.63 11.65 -17.83
C PHE A 443 10.78 12.85 -18.77
N GLU A 444 11.93 12.93 -19.42
CA GLU A 444 12.30 14.08 -20.26
C GLU A 444 12.52 13.66 -21.72
N THR A 445 12.98 12.43 -21.94
CA THR A 445 13.26 11.93 -23.29
C THR A 445 12.85 10.48 -23.43
N VAL A 446 12.45 10.13 -24.65
CA VAL A 446 12.30 8.75 -25.12
C VAL A 446 13.07 8.61 -26.42
N TYR A 447 13.79 7.51 -26.58
CA TYR A 447 14.51 7.22 -27.83
C TYR A 447 14.62 5.72 -28.09
N GLY A 448 14.65 5.33 -29.36
CA GLY A 448 14.90 3.96 -29.79
C GLY A 448 16.39 3.69 -30.04
N THR A 449 16.80 2.47 -29.75
CA THR A 449 18.03 1.84 -30.25
C THR A 449 17.65 0.64 -31.11
N THR A 450 18.63 0.02 -31.78
CA THR A 450 18.38 -1.17 -32.61
C THR A 450 17.61 -2.26 -31.86
N ASP A 451 17.82 -2.41 -30.55
CA ASP A 451 17.27 -3.51 -29.74
C ASP A 451 16.39 -3.07 -28.57
N LEU A 452 16.32 -1.77 -28.26
CA LEU A 452 15.69 -1.26 -27.04
C LEU A 452 14.89 0.01 -27.28
N LEU A 453 13.79 0.16 -26.54
CA LEU A 453 13.14 1.45 -26.28
C LEU A 453 13.66 2.00 -24.96
N VAL A 454 14.12 3.25 -24.94
CA VAL A 454 14.72 3.86 -23.74
C VAL A 454 13.96 5.11 -23.33
N PHE A 455 13.60 5.18 -22.05
CA PHE A 455 13.11 6.38 -21.37
C PHE A 455 14.21 6.95 -20.47
N ALA A 456 14.39 8.27 -20.42
CA ALA A 456 15.42 8.90 -19.60
C ALA A 456 15.01 10.28 -19.08
N GLY A 457 15.67 10.74 -18.00
CA GLY A 457 15.52 12.10 -17.48
C GLY A 457 16.17 12.32 -16.12
N SER A 458 15.60 13.24 -15.32
CA SER A 458 16.10 13.64 -14.00
C SER A 458 15.42 12.92 -12.83
N VAL A 459 16.11 12.85 -11.69
CA VAL A 459 15.56 12.36 -10.42
C VAL A 459 15.09 13.54 -9.57
N GLY A 460 13.78 13.65 -9.37
CA GLY A 460 13.15 14.69 -8.56
C GLY A 460 13.16 14.35 -7.06
N GLY A 461 13.32 15.39 -6.23
CA GLY A 461 13.21 15.28 -4.77
C GLY A 461 14.43 14.67 -4.07
N LEU A 462 15.57 14.54 -4.76
CA LEU A 462 16.82 14.04 -4.18
C LEU A 462 17.67 15.20 -3.62
N SER A 463 17.26 15.74 -2.47
CA SER A 463 18.06 16.69 -1.70
C SER A 463 19.09 15.98 -0.82
N GLU A 464 20.18 16.68 -0.48
CA GLU A 464 21.15 16.16 0.47
C GLU A 464 20.55 16.14 1.88
N VAL A 465 20.64 14.98 2.53
CA VAL A 465 20.26 14.83 3.94
C VAL A 465 21.37 15.45 4.79
N LYS A 466 21.02 16.49 5.56
CA LYS A 466 21.95 17.08 6.53
C LYS A 466 22.08 16.18 7.76
N PRO A 467 23.27 16.10 8.39
CA PRO A 467 23.42 15.45 9.68
C PRO A 467 22.48 16.07 10.70
N GLY A 468 21.72 15.24 11.41
CA GLY A 468 20.87 15.71 12.50
C GLY A 468 21.67 16.14 13.73
N THR A 469 21.09 17.00 14.56
CA THR A 469 21.71 17.47 15.82
C THR A 469 21.18 16.72 17.03
N THR A 470 21.94 16.72 18.12
CA THR A 470 21.52 16.18 19.42
C THR A 470 22.00 17.10 20.53
N ALA A 471 21.10 17.41 21.47
CA ALA A 471 21.34 18.19 22.67
C ALA A 471 20.86 17.39 23.89
N LEU A 472 21.48 17.63 25.04
CA LEU A 472 21.18 16.96 26.29
C LEU A 472 20.75 18.02 27.31
N ASP A 473 19.57 17.82 27.88
CA ASP A 473 19.10 18.60 29.02
C ASP A 473 19.04 17.66 30.23
N GLN A 474 19.66 18.05 31.33
CA GLN A 474 19.74 17.21 32.53
C GLN A 474 19.20 17.95 33.76
N SER A 475 18.44 17.25 34.59
CA SER A 475 18.08 17.73 35.93
C SER A 475 19.14 17.33 36.95
N GLU A 476 19.22 18.05 38.07
CA GLU A 476 20.01 17.61 39.21
C GLU A 476 19.41 16.34 39.83
N LEU A 477 20.28 15.49 40.41
CA LEU A 477 19.87 14.33 41.19
C LEU A 477 19.48 14.80 42.60
N GLY A 478 18.19 14.76 42.90
CA GLY A 478 17.63 15.32 44.14
C GLY A 478 16.38 14.58 44.60
N TRP A 479 15.86 14.94 45.77
CA TRP A 479 14.65 14.34 46.32
C TRP A 479 13.41 14.94 45.69
N PHE A 480 12.60 14.10 45.05
CA PHE A 480 11.34 14.52 44.44
C PHE A 480 10.20 13.58 44.84
N VAL A 481 8.98 14.07 44.65
CA VAL A 481 7.78 13.23 44.66
C VAL A 481 7.61 12.66 43.26
N ASP A 482 7.78 11.35 43.14
CA ASP A 482 7.77 10.63 41.87
C ASP A 482 6.71 9.52 41.88
N GLY A 483 6.19 9.21 40.71
CA GLY A 483 5.11 8.27 40.50
C GLY A 483 3.97 8.89 39.73
N SER A 484 2.84 8.20 39.74
CA SER A 484 1.65 8.68 39.05
C SER A 484 0.41 8.13 39.72
N CYS A 485 -0.73 8.77 39.46
CA CYS A 485 -2.02 8.21 39.88
C CYS A 485 -2.30 6.82 39.27
N ARG A 486 -1.62 6.49 38.16
CA ARG A 486 -1.73 5.22 37.41
C ARG A 486 -0.94 4.10 38.08
N GLY A 487 0.29 4.38 38.53
CA GLY A 487 1.25 3.41 39.07
C GLY A 487 1.08 3.02 40.54
N GLY A 488 -0.11 3.22 41.12
CA GLY A 488 -0.37 2.94 42.54
C GLY A 488 -0.12 4.11 43.49
N GLY A 489 0.19 5.30 42.96
CA GLY A 489 0.35 6.54 43.71
C GLY A 489 1.74 7.17 43.60
N PHE A 490 1.92 8.27 44.31
CA PHE A 490 3.18 8.98 44.39
C PHE A 490 3.99 8.55 45.63
N GLY A 491 5.29 8.33 45.43
CA GLY A 491 6.32 8.08 46.44
C GLY A 491 7.35 9.20 46.49
N ILE A 492 8.26 9.16 47.46
CA ILE A 492 9.43 10.04 47.51
C ILE A 492 10.63 9.22 47.08
N ALA A 493 11.38 9.73 46.10
CA ALA A 493 12.57 9.08 45.59
C ALA A 493 13.61 10.13 45.20
N ALA A 494 14.89 9.76 45.27
CA ALA A 494 15.94 10.56 44.67
C ALA A 494 16.02 10.22 43.18
N ILE A 495 15.71 11.20 42.32
CA ILE A 495 15.64 11.02 40.88
C ILE A 495 16.37 12.13 40.12
N ALA A 496 16.89 11.77 38.95
CA ALA A 496 17.37 12.71 37.94
C ALA A 496 16.86 12.27 36.57
N THR A 497 16.60 13.23 35.68
CA THR A 497 16.19 12.96 34.31
C THR A 497 17.19 13.56 33.34
N ILE A 498 17.61 12.76 32.37
CA ILE A 498 18.38 13.19 31.21
C ILE A 498 17.47 13.10 30.00
N THR A 499 17.17 14.25 29.40
CA THR A 499 16.36 14.38 28.19
C THR A 499 17.27 14.56 26.99
N VAL A 500 17.10 13.71 25.98
CA VAL A 500 17.83 13.83 24.71
C VAL A 500 16.95 14.49 23.66
N ASN A 501 17.30 15.71 23.28
CA ASN A 501 16.62 16.47 22.24
C ASN A 501 17.39 16.39 20.93
N GLY A 502 16.70 16.37 19.78
CA GLY A 502 17.38 16.28 18.48
C GLY A 502 16.46 16.42 17.29
N SER A 503 17.05 16.68 16.12
CA SER A 503 16.31 16.87 14.86
C SER A 503 15.96 15.56 14.14
N MET A 504 16.17 14.42 14.78
CA MET A 504 15.93 13.08 14.22
C MET A 504 14.85 12.38 15.04
N ASP A 505 14.12 11.46 14.42
CA ASP A 505 13.23 10.58 15.16
C ASP A 505 14.04 9.75 16.17
N THR A 506 13.63 9.79 17.45
CA THR A 506 14.29 9.08 18.56
C THR A 506 15.82 9.26 18.61
N PRO A 507 16.35 10.43 19.03
CA PRO A 507 17.80 10.68 19.10
C PRO A 507 18.52 9.83 20.15
N LEU A 508 17.83 9.40 21.21
CA LEU A 508 18.36 8.49 22.22
C LEU A 508 18.33 7.04 21.72
N CYS A 509 19.47 6.35 21.81
CA CYS A 509 19.55 4.92 21.50
C CYS A 509 19.40 4.07 22.76
N SER A 510 20.19 4.39 23.79
CA SER A 510 20.19 3.68 25.07
C SER A 510 20.95 4.47 26.13
N GLY A 511 20.84 4.03 27.38
CA GLY A 511 21.70 4.51 28.46
C GLY A 511 22.07 3.35 29.38
N ARG A 512 23.19 3.48 30.08
CA ARG A 512 23.58 2.54 31.16
C ARG A 512 24.34 3.24 32.26
N ILE A 513 24.19 2.75 33.47
CA ILE A 513 25.02 3.18 34.60
C ILE A 513 26.38 2.47 34.48
N ILE A 514 27.45 3.21 34.71
CA ILE A 514 28.83 2.70 34.79
C ILE A 514 29.35 2.90 36.22
N ASP A 515 30.28 2.04 36.64
CA ASP A 515 30.94 2.12 37.96
C ASP A 515 29.97 2.08 39.16
N ASP A 516 28.94 1.21 39.14
CA ASP A 516 28.01 0.99 40.28
C ASP A 516 28.21 -0.40 40.94
N PRO A 517 29.27 -0.58 41.77
CA PRO A 517 29.62 -1.88 42.34
C PRO A 517 28.59 -2.46 43.31
N LEU A 518 27.75 -1.63 43.94
CA LEU A 518 26.73 -2.06 44.89
C LEU A 518 25.31 -2.16 44.28
N GLY A 519 25.15 -1.78 43.01
CA GLY A 519 23.85 -1.75 42.34
C GLY A 519 22.88 -0.77 43.02
N GLU A 520 23.40 0.38 43.44
CA GLU A 520 22.72 1.44 44.16
C GLU A 520 21.79 2.24 43.24
N TYR A 521 22.18 2.42 41.98
CA TYR A 521 21.47 3.23 41.02
C TYR A 521 20.67 2.35 40.05
N ARG A 522 19.48 2.83 39.66
CA ARG A 522 18.65 2.24 38.61
C ARG A 522 18.45 3.24 37.50
N LEU A 523 18.47 2.74 36.26
CA LEU A 523 18.21 3.53 35.08
C LEU A 523 16.99 2.96 34.36
N THR A 524 16.01 3.81 34.09
CA THR A 524 14.85 3.48 33.26
C THR A 524 14.81 4.39 32.05
N MET A 525 14.44 3.86 30.89
CA MET A 525 14.35 4.61 29.65
C MET A 525 12.89 4.76 29.24
N GLU A 526 12.45 6.00 29.04
CA GLU A 526 11.10 6.35 28.63
C GLU A 526 11.16 7.31 27.44
N GLY A 527 10.96 6.79 26.23
CA GLY A 527 11.13 7.57 24.99
C GLY A 527 12.56 8.10 24.86
N ASN A 528 12.71 9.42 24.84
CA ASN A 528 14.02 10.11 24.78
C ASN A 528 14.59 10.48 26.15
N ASN A 529 13.96 10.01 27.23
CA ASN A 529 14.35 10.32 28.59
C ASN A 529 15.03 9.12 29.25
N LEU A 530 16.12 9.37 29.96
CA LEU A 530 16.73 8.44 30.90
C LEU A 530 16.47 8.94 32.31
N ILE A 531 15.83 8.12 33.13
CA ILE A 531 15.48 8.44 34.52
C ILE A 531 16.40 7.61 35.43
N VAL A 532 17.20 8.30 36.22
CA VAL A 532 18.09 7.73 37.23
C VAL A 532 17.34 7.72 38.57
N ARG A 533 17.40 6.61 39.30
CA ARG A 533 16.84 6.51 40.66
C ARG A 533 17.82 5.82 41.62
N GLU A 534 18.05 6.43 42.78
CA GLU A 534 18.86 5.87 43.87
C GLU A 534 17.99 5.00 44.81
N THR A 535 18.54 3.90 45.34
CA THR A 535 17.79 2.88 46.12
C THR A 535 18.06 2.90 47.63
N PHE A 536 19.05 3.67 48.08
CA PHE A 536 19.55 3.85 49.44
C PHE A 536 19.86 2.55 50.19
N ARG A 537 20.70 1.68 49.61
CA ARG A 537 21.10 0.45 50.29
C ARG A 537 21.94 0.75 51.54
N PRO A 538 21.77 0.01 52.65
CA PRO A 538 22.53 0.24 53.88
C PRO A 538 24.04 0.21 53.69
N GLU A 539 24.52 -0.66 52.79
CA GLU A 539 25.94 -0.82 52.46
C GLU A 539 26.52 0.44 51.78
N PHE A 540 25.75 1.06 50.88
CA PHE A 540 26.14 2.31 50.22
C PHE A 540 26.14 3.49 51.21
N MET A 541 25.14 3.55 52.08
CA MET A 541 25.01 4.59 53.12
C MET A 541 26.08 4.49 54.22
N ALA A 542 26.71 3.32 54.39
CA ALA A 542 27.79 3.10 55.35
C ALA A 542 29.17 3.49 54.81
N LEU A 543 29.31 3.81 53.53
CA LEU A 543 30.58 4.26 52.93
C LEU A 543 30.97 5.65 53.48
N ALA A 544 32.24 5.80 53.86
CA ALA A 544 32.78 7.09 54.30
C ALA A 544 32.75 8.15 53.18
N GLU A 545 32.99 7.72 51.94
CA GLU A 545 32.83 8.51 50.72
C GLU A 545 31.97 7.73 49.73
N ARG A 546 30.76 8.24 49.46
CA ARG A 546 29.83 7.66 48.50
C ARG A 546 30.30 7.98 47.08
N TYR A 547 30.32 6.97 46.20
CA TYR A 547 30.72 7.17 44.81
C TYR A 547 29.59 7.82 43.99
N PRO A 548 29.90 8.69 43.01
CA PRO A 548 28.88 9.36 42.19
C PRO A 548 28.19 8.38 41.22
N CYS A 549 26.97 8.70 40.79
CA CYS A 549 26.33 7.98 39.69
C CYS A 549 26.92 8.47 38.37
N GLN A 550 27.45 7.56 37.56
CA GLN A 550 27.90 7.87 36.20
C GLN A 550 26.97 7.20 35.20
N VAL A 551 26.33 7.98 34.34
CA VAL A 551 25.41 7.50 33.31
C VAL A 551 26.03 7.70 31.95
N ARG A 552 26.25 6.60 31.23
CA ARG A 552 26.63 6.64 29.82
C ARG A 552 25.37 6.79 28.97
N VAL A 553 25.25 7.91 28.29
CA VAL A 553 24.15 8.26 27.39
C VAL A 553 24.61 8.02 25.96
N ILE A 554 23.88 7.17 25.24
CA ILE A 554 24.26 6.72 23.91
C ILE A 554 23.20 7.24 22.95
N THR A 555 23.62 8.15 22.08
CA THR A 555 22.75 8.81 21.10
C THR A 555 23.17 8.44 19.69
N LYS A 556 22.33 8.77 18.71
CA LYS A 556 22.68 8.59 17.27
C LYS A 556 23.81 9.50 16.79
N ARG A 557 24.30 10.44 17.63
CA ARG A 557 25.34 11.44 17.28
C ARG A 557 26.48 11.51 18.28
N GLY A 558 26.58 10.54 19.19
CA GLY A 558 27.63 10.56 20.19
C GLY A 558 27.30 9.81 21.47
N VAL A 559 28.34 9.58 22.24
CA VAL A 559 28.30 9.07 23.61
C VAL A 559 28.65 10.20 24.56
N ARG A 560 27.95 10.32 25.68
CA ARG A 560 28.30 11.23 26.77
C ARG A 560 28.30 10.48 28.09
N THR A 561 29.12 10.93 29.05
CA THR A 561 29.04 10.44 30.42
C THR A 561 28.58 11.56 31.33
N ILE A 562 27.34 11.46 31.81
CA ILE A 562 26.79 12.36 32.81
C ILE A 562 27.21 11.87 34.18
N VAL A 563 27.68 12.78 35.04
CA VAL A 563 28.10 12.45 36.42
C VAL A 563 27.23 13.19 37.41
N TYR A 564 26.48 12.44 38.22
CA TYR A 564 25.70 12.98 39.32
C TYR A 564 26.42 12.75 40.65
N PRO A 565 26.64 13.80 41.46
CA PRO A 565 27.12 13.62 42.82
C PRO A 565 26.09 12.82 43.65
N PRO A 566 26.53 12.05 44.67
CA PRO A 566 25.61 11.32 45.54
C PRO A 566 24.66 12.27 46.25
N VAL A 567 23.39 11.89 46.37
CA VAL A 567 22.39 12.76 47.04
C VAL A 567 22.66 12.80 48.54
N ASN A 568 22.54 13.99 49.14
CA ASN A 568 22.60 14.11 50.58
C ASN A 568 21.39 13.42 51.25
N PRO A 569 21.54 12.89 52.47
CA PRO A 569 20.41 12.36 53.21
C PRO A 569 19.29 13.41 53.27
N ILE A 570 18.04 12.98 53.02
CA ILE A 570 16.88 13.85 53.09
C ILE A 570 16.82 14.53 54.47
N THR A 571 16.70 15.85 54.49
CA THR A 571 16.59 16.57 55.78
C THR A 571 15.18 16.40 56.36
N ASP A 572 15.03 16.56 57.68
CA ASP A 572 13.70 16.45 58.32
C ASP A 572 12.69 17.48 57.77
N ALA A 573 13.17 18.68 57.43
CA ALA A 573 12.35 19.74 56.83
C ALA A 573 11.90 19.36 55.41
N GLU A 574 12.84 18.97 54.55
CA GLU A 574 12.58 18.55 53.16
C GLU A 574 11.68 17.31 53.11
N LYS A 575 11.90 16.34 54.01
CA LYS A 575 11.04 15.17 54.16
C LYS A 575 9.61 15.58 54.50
N LYS A 576 9.41 16.52 55.41
CA LYS A 576 8.08 16.99 55.80
C LYS A 576 7.36 17.65 54.62
N ASP A 577 8.06 18.49 53.86
CA ASP A 577 7.51 19.20 52.71
C ASP A 577 7.15 18.24 51.57
N LEU A 578 8.05 17.30 51.23
CA LEU A 578 7.79 16.27 50.23
C LEU A 578 6.67 15.31 50.67
N GLU A 579 6.56 14.97 51.96
CA GLU A 579 5.45 14.17 52.47
C GLU A 579 4.11 14.89 52.43
N GLU A 580 4.09 16.21 52.63
CA GLU A 580 2.89 17.03 52.43
C GLU A 580 2.48 17.07 50.97
N LEU A 581 3.42 17.35 50.06
CA LEU A 581 3.18 17.34 48.62
C LEU A 581 2.68 15.96 48.14
N ARG A 582 3.35 14.88 48.55
CA ARG A 582 2.94 13.49 48.26
C ARG A 582 1.52 13.20 48.73
N ARG A 583 1.16 13.63 49.94
CA ARG A 583 -0.20 13.45 50.47
C ARG A 583 -1.22 14.24 49.66
N ASN A 584 -0.91 15.47 49.26
CA ASN A 584 -1.80 16.30 48.45
C ASN A 584 -1.99 15.73 47.04
N LEU A 585 -0.91 15.29 46.38
CA LEU A 585 -0.98 14.63 45.09
C LEU A 585 -1.75 13.31 45.16
N ASN A 586 -1.54 12.48 46.18
CA ASN A 586 -2.33 11.26 46.36
C ASN A 586 -3.81 11.52 46.70
N LYS A 587 -4.12 12.59 47.44
CA LYS A 587 -5.50 13.05 47.65
C LYS A 587 -6.12 13.52 46.33
N MET A 588 -5.37 14.25 45.52
CA MET A 588 -5.81 14.68 44.19
C MET A 588 -6.00 13.48 43.26
N CYS A 589 -5.11 12.48 43.27
CA CYS A 589 -5.30 11.22 42.54
C CYS A 589 -6.57 10.50 42.98
N LYS A 590 -6.86 10.49 44.29
CA LYS A 590 -8.09 9.91 44.82
C LYS A 590 -9.30 10.71 44.33
N ALA A 591 -9.28 12.03 44.45
CA ALA A 591 -10.34 12.90 43.95
C ALA A 591 -10.55 12.75 42.44
N TRP A 592 -9.48 12.71 41.63
CA TRP A 592 -9.55 12.47 40.19
C TRP A 592 -10.09 11.07 39.89
N ARG A 593 -9.65 10.04 40.61
CA ARG A 593 -10.18 8.68 40.47
C ARG A 593 -11.68 8.62 40.80
N ASP A 594 -12.12 9.44 41.74
CA ASP A 594 -13.50 9.55 42.20
C ASP A 594 -14.35 10.49 41.30
N SER A 595 -13.74 11.42 40.54
CA SER A 595 -14.42 12.47 39.76
C SER A 595 -14.39 12.27 38.24
N PHE A 596 -13.38 11.59 37.68
CA PHE A 596 -13.28 11.34 36.25
C PHE A 596 -13.93 10.00 35.89
N HIS A 597 -15.10 10.07 35.25
CA HIS A 597 -15.67 8.98 34.46
C HIS A 597 -15.06 9.04 33.07
N ILE A 598 -13.93 8.35 32.88
CA ILE A 598 -13.28 8.29 31.58
C ILE A 598 -14.16 7.41 30.68
N PRO A 599 -14.70 7.94 29.56
CA PRO A 599 -15.28 7.09 28.52
C PRO A 599 -14.20 6.15 28.01
N GLU A 600 -14.47 4.85 27.95
CA GLU A 600 -13.46 3.88 27.51
C GLU A 600 -13.43 3.91 25.98
N ILE A 601 -12.31 4.34 25.41
CA ILE A 601 -12.08 4.26 23.96
C ILE A 601 -11.59 2.85 23.67
N VAL A 602 -12.43 2.06 23.01
CA VAL A 602 -12.11 0.71 22.58
C VAL A 602 -11.72 0.76 21.12
N GLY A 603 -10.41 0.65 20.87
CA GLY A 603 -9.84 0.38 19.55
C GLY A 603 -9.34 -1.05 19.48
N VAL A 604 -9.71 -1.79 18.44
CA VAL A 604 -9.07 -3.08 18.14
C VAL A 604 -8.05 -2.81 17.03
N PRO A 605 -6.77 -3.19 17.20
CA PRO A 605 -5.77 -2.94 16.18
C PRO A 605 -6.17 -3.61 14.85
N LYS A 606 -6.17 -2.81 13.78
CA LYS A 606 -6.40 -3.29 12.41
C LYS A 606 -5.44 -4.46 12.12
N PRO A 607 -5.93 -5.61 11.64
CA PRO A 607 -5.04 -6.66 11.19
C PRO A 607 -4.24 -6.12 9.98
N GLN A 608 -2.91 -6.25 10.02
CA GLN A 608 -2.06 -5.97 8.88
C GLN A 608 -1.51 -7.29 8.32
N PRO A 609 -1.41 -7.44 6.99
CA PRO A 609 -1.90 -6.58 5.91
C PRO A 609 -3.33 -6.97 5.47
N MET A 610 -4.17 -5.98 5.10
CA MET A 610 -5.54 -6.22 4.63
C MET A 610 -5.91 -5.31 3.45
N GLU A 611 -6.74 -5.83 2.53
CA GLU A 611 -7.45 -5.04 1.51
C GLU A 611 -8.35 -3.98 2.17
N HIS A 612 -8.59 -2.85 1.51
CA HIS A 612 -9.47 -1.78 2.02
C HIS A 612 -10.90 -2.31 2.24
N PRO A 613 -11.43 -2.34 3.47
CA PRO A 613 -12.74 -2.90 3.72
C PRO A 613 -13.86 -1.89 3.47
N ASP A 614 -14.95 -2.35 2.84
CA ASP A 614 -16.18 -1.59 2.59
C ASP A 614 -17.14 -1.59 3.79
N TRP A 615 -17.01 -2.58 4.68
CA TRP A 615 -17.85 -2.71 5.85
C TRP A 615 -17.08 -3.26 7.04
N THR A 616 -17.43 -2.76 8.23
CA THR A 616 -16.90 -3.24 9.49
C THR A 616 -18.02 -3.70 10.41
N LEU A 617 -17.99 -4.98 10.79
CA LEU A 617 -18.91 -5.58 11.75
C LEU A 617 -18.26 -5.64 13.13
N TRP A 618 -18.79 -4.88 14.07
CA TRP A 618 -18.43 -4.89 15.49
C TRP A 618 -19.33 -5.84 16.25
N GLN A 619 -18.75 -6.75 17.04
CA GLN A 619 -19.45 -7.59 17.99
C GLN A 619 -18.94 -7.25 19.39
N ILE A 620 -19.83 -6.72 20.23
CA ILE A 620 -19.47 -6.14 21.52
C ILE A 620 -20.27 -6.85 22.61
N ALA A 621 -19.58 -7.36 23.63
CA ALA A 621 -20.17 -7.91 24.83
C ALA A 621 -19.64 -7.16 26.05
N VAL A 622 -20.54 -6.67 26.92
CA VAL A 622 -20.17 -6.06 28.21
C VAL A 622 -20.75 -6.92 29.33
N HIS A 623 -19.88 -7.38 30.21
CA HIS A 623 -20.19 -8.31 31.31
C HIS A 623 -20.12 -7.62 32.68
N ASN A 624 -20.62 -8.32 33.70
CA ASN A 624 -20.67 -7.89 35.11
C ASN A 624 -21.40 -6.56 35.34
N LEU A 625 -22.45 -6.29 34.56
CA LEU A 625 -23.34 -5.14 34.76
C LEU A 625 -24.40 -5.44 35.81
N ALA A 626 -24.87 -4.41 36.52
CA ALA A 626 -26.09 -4.50 37.31
C ALA A 626 -27.32 -4.52 36.38
N THR A 627 -28.41 -5.11 36.84
CA THR A 627 -29.69 -5.02 36.14
C THR A 627 -30.05 -3.54 35.91
N ASP A 628 -30.40 -3.22 34.67
CA ASP A 628 -30.77 -1.88 34.21
C ASP A 628 -29.65 -0.83 34.18
N ASP A 629 -28.38 -1.24 34.33
CA ASP A 629 -27.25 -0.38 33.95
C ASP A 629 -27.34 -0.03 32.46
N GLU A 630 -27.03 1.23 32.13
CA GLU A 630 -27.06 1.74 30.75
C GLU A 630 -25.64 1.79 30.18
N VAL A 631 -25.49 1.26 28.97
CA VAL A 631 -24.25 1.30 28.17
C VAL A 631 -24.54 2.05 26.88
N THR A 632 -23.82 3.13 26.64
CA THR A 632 -23.89 3.88 25.38
C THR A 632 -22.64 3.62 24.56
N ILE A 633 -22.82 3.26 23.29
CA ILE A 633 -21.76 3.08 22.31
C ILE A 633 -21.85 4.24 21.33
N SER A 634 -20.77 4.98 21.14
CA SER A 634 -20.68 6.12 20.23
C SER A 634 -19.42 6.05 19.37
N THR A 635 -19.36 6.88 18.33
CA THR A 635 -18.10 7.22 17.66
C THR A 635 -17.23 8.09 18.58
N LEU A 636 -15.98 8.33 18.18
CA LEU A 636 -15.08 9.27 18.88
C LEU A 636 -15.58 10.72 18.84
N ASP A 637 -16.37 11.07 17.82
CA ASP A 637 -17.03 12.38 17.70
C ASP A 637 -18.35 12.44 18.52
N GLU A 638 -18.51 11.54 19.49
CA GLU A 638 -19.66 11.44 20.40
C GLU A 638 -21.02 11.18 19.71
N VAL A 639 -21.03 10.71 18.46
CA VAL A 639 -22.26 10.31 17.78
C VAL A 639 -22.72 8.96 18.32
N ALA A 640 -23.83 8.93 19.07
CA ALA A 640 -24.38 7.71 19.63
C ALA A 640 -24.81 6.72 18.52
N LEU A 641 -24.31 5.49 18.60
CA LEU A 641 -24.63 4.37 17.70
C LEU A 641 -25.68 3.43 18.31
N ALA A 642 -25.53 3.13 19.60
CA ALA A 642 -26.48 2.31 20.33
C ALA A 642 -26.50 2.62 21.84
N THR A 643 -27.68 2.50 22.45
CA THR A 643 -27.87 2.53 23.90
C THR A 643 -28.44 1.20 24.34
N LEU A 644 -27.76 0.52 25.27
CA LEU A 644 -28.07 -0.82 25.75
C LEU A 644 -28.43 -0.75 27.23
N THR A 645 -29.42 -1.53 27.65
CA THR A 645 -29.84 -1.65 29.05
C THR A 645 -29.63 -3.07 29.52
N ALA A 646 -28.87 -3.25 30.59
CA ALA A 646 -28.45 -4.55 31.07
C ALA A 646 -29.62 -5.43 31.54
N PRO A 647 -29.76 -6.66 31.00
CA PRO A 647 -30.75 -7.62 31.49
C PRO A 647 -30.34 -8.20 32.86
N GLN A 648 -31.21 -8.99 33.48
CA GLN A 648 -30.95 -9.64 34.79
C GLN A 648 -29.69 -10.53 34.81
N THR A 649 -29.24 -10.98 33.63
CA THR A 649 -28.03 -11.80 33.49
C THR A 649 -26.74 -10.99 33.66
N GLY A 650 -26.80 -9.66 33.68
CA GLY A 650 -25.64 -8.78 33.84
C GLY A 650 -24.69 -8.77 32.64
N VAL A 651 -25.17 -9.21 31.47
CA VAL A 651 -24.41 -9.22 30.22
C VAL A 651 -25.25 -8.58 29.11
N VAL A 652 -24.70 -7.57 28.44
CA VAL A 652 -25.26 -7.03 27.19
C VAL A 652 -24.42 -7.48 26.01
N PHE A 653 -25.08 -7.85 24.92
CA PHE A 653 -24.44 -8.20 23.66
C PHE A 653 -25.06 -7.37 22.54
N THR A 654 -24.25 -6.70 21.74
CA THR A 654 -24.73 -6.00 20.55
C THR A 654 -23.81 -6.24 19.36
N THR A 655 -24.33 -5.96 18.18
CA THR A 655 -23.58 -6.05 16.93
C THR A 655 -23.92 -4.87 16.05
N LEU A 656 -22.91 -4.18 15.55
CA LEU A 656 -23.02 -2.98 14.73
C LEU A 656 -22.32 -3.20 13.39
N LEU A 657 -22.97 -2.83 12.28
CA LEU A 657 -22.39 -2.90 10.95
C LEU A 657 -22.25 -1.48 10.42
N LEU A 658 -21.03 -1.04 10.15
CA LEU A 658 -20.68 0.33 9.79
C LEU A 658 -20.07 0.36 8.39
N ALA A 659 -20.50 1.30 7.56
CA ALA A 659 -20.03 1.46 6.17
C ALA A 659 -18.60 2.00 6.14
N ASP A 660 -18.34 3.07 6.90
CA ASP A 660 -16.98 3.58 7.03
C ASP A 660 -16.19 2.70 8.02
N PRO A 661 -14.93 2.35 7.70
CA PRO A 661 -14.07 1.59 8.59
C PRO A 661 -13.66 2.45 9.78
N ILE A 662 -14.55 2.54 10.76
CA ILE A 662 -14.28 3.10 12.08
C ILE A 662 -13.46 2.06 12.84
N ASP A 663 -12.26 2.46 13.27
CA ASP A 663 -11.30 1.60 13.98
C ASP A 663 -11.49 1.61 15.50
N GLN A 664 -12.21 2.61 15.99
CA GLN A 664 -12.35 2.87 17.43
C GLN A 664 -13.77 3.31 17.74
N LEU A 665 -14.34 2.71 18.79
CA LEU A 665 -15.63 3.09 19.34
C LEU A 665 -15.46 3.52 20.79
N GLN A 666 -16.26 4.48 21.21
CA GLN A 666 -16.32 4.92 22.59
C GLN A 666 -17.47 4.20 23.30
N ILE A 667 -17.18 3.57 24.44
CA ILE A 667 -18.16 2.90 25.28
C ILE A 667 -18.25 3.63 26.61
N SER A 668 -19.43 4.17 26.88
CA SER A 668 -19.76 4.92 28.09
C SER A 668 -20.74 4.13 28.95
N LEU A 669 -20.42 3.95 30.23
CA LEU A 669 -21.37 3.42 31.21
C LEU A 669 -22.01 4.55 32.01
N ALA A 670 -23.32 4.44 32.25
CA ALA A 670 -23.95 5.21 33.31
C ALA A 670 -23.34 4.82 34.67
N PRO A 671 -23.18 5.76 35.62
CA PRO A 671 -22.45 5.50 36.87
C PRO A 671 -23.07 4.35 37.65
N ALA A 672 -22.26 3.32 37.92
CA ALA A 672 -22.64 2.21 38.78
C ALA A 672 -22.99 2.74 40.17
N ARG A 673 -24.20 2.44 40.64
CA ARG A 673 -24.69 2.89 41.97
C ARG A 673 -24.00 2.21 43.15
N ASP A 674 -23.09 1.24 42.93
CA ASP A 674 -22.57 0.41 44.01
C ASP A 674 -21.11 -0.03 43.79
N SER A 675 -20.21 0.35 44.69
CA SER A 675 -18.74 0.18 44.59
C SER A 675 -18.22 -1.22 44.96
N ASP A 676 -19.08 -2.12 45.44
CA ASP A 676 -18.70 -3.45 45.93
C ASP A 676 -18.75 -4.56 44.86
N ARG A 677 -19.09 -4.22 43.61
CA ARG A 677 -19.21 -5.20 42.52
C ARG A 677 -17.91 -5.32 41.72
N ARG A 678 -17.70 -6.52 41.16
CA ARG A 678 -16.62 -6.76 40.19
C ARG A 678 -16.72 -5.71 39.08
N PRO A 679 -15.59 -5.14 38.63
CA PRO A 679 -15.63 -4.22 37.51
C PRO A 679 -16.30 -4.92 36.32
N PRO A 680 -16.99 -4.18 35.44
CA PRO A 680 -17.54 -4.74 34.22
C PRO A 680 -16.43 -5.43 33.39
N SER A 681 -16.69 -5.98 32.21
CA SER A 681 -15.58 -6.35 31.32
C SER A 681 -16.07 -6.38 29.89
N ILE A 682 -15.25 -5.94 28.94
CA ILE A 682 -15.64 -5.79 27.57
C ILE A 682 -14.93 -6.85 26.72
N THR A 683 -15.68 -7.55 25.89
CA THR A 683 -15.13 -8.42 24.84
C THR A 683 -15.55 -7.84 23.50
N VAL A 684 -14.59 -7.56 22.64
CA VAL A 684 -14.85 -6.98 21.31
C VAL A 684 -14.22 -7.82 20.22
N ARG A 685 -14.97 -8.01 19.14
CA ARG A 685 -14.50 -8.62 17.91
C ARG A 685 -14.92 -7.76 16.72
N GLN A 686 -13.98 -7.50 15.83
CA GLN A 686 -14.16 -6.75 14.60
C GLN A 686 -13.94 -7.69 13.42
N LEU A 687 -14.89 -7.70 12.49
CA LEU A 687 -14.78 -8.41 11.21
C LEU A 687 -14.86 -7.38 10.08
N HIS A 688 -13.86 -7.38 9.21
CA HIS A 688 -13.83 -6.47 8.07
C HIS A 688 -14.24 -7.22 6.80
N TYR A 689 -15.10 -6.61 6.01
CA TYR A 689 -15.65 -7.18 4.80
C TYR A 689 -15.31 -6.30 3.59
N ALA A 690 -14.83 -6.92 2.51
CA ALA A 690 -14.62 -6.27 1.22
C ALA A 690 -15.59 -6.84 0.18
N ALA A 691 -16.07 -5.99 -0.71
CA ALA A 691 -16.99 -6.31 -1.78
C ALA A 691 -16.34 -7.31 -2.75
N ARG A 692 -17.14 -8.28 -3.21
CA ARG A 692 -16.68 -9.34 -4.10
C ARG A 692 -17.54 -9.47 -5.35
N ALA A 693 -18.85 -9.38 -5.21
CA ALA A 693 -19.75 -9.57 -6.34
C ALA A 693 -21.10 -8.89 -6.10
N ASP A 694 -21.75 -8.51 -7.18
CA ASP A 694 -23.09 -7.93 -7.21
C ASP A 694 -24.01 -8.85 -8.00
N LEU A 695 -25.14 -9.25 -7.41
CA LEU A 695 -26.10 -10.20 -7.96
C LEU A 695 -27.45 -9.53 -8.15
N ARG A 696 -27.90 -9.34 -9.39
CA ARG A 696 -29.25 -8.81 -9.65
C ARG A 696 -30.33 -9.83 -9.34
N VAL A 697 -31.39 -9.40 -8.67
CA VAL A 697 -32.58 -10.23 -8.40
C VAL A 697 -33.55 -10.11 -9.58
N ARG A 698 -34.08 -11.23 -10.10
CA ARG A 698 -34.93 -11.23 -11.32
C ARG A 698 -36.34 -10.74 -11.05
N GLY A 699 -36.82 -10.87 -9.82
CA GLY A 699 -38.16 -10.48 -9.41
C GLY A 699 -38.19 -9.87 -8.01
N LYS A 700 -39.33 -9.97 -7.33
CA LYS A 700 -39.46 -9.56 -5.93
C LYS A 700 -38.87 -10.65 -5.03
N LEU A 701 -37.83 -10.31 -4.27
CA LEU A 701 -37.21 -11.21 -3.32
C LEU A 701 -38.23 -11.69 -2.27
N SER A 702 -38.45 -13.00 -2.18
CA SER A 702 -39.29 -13.64 -1.16
C SER A 702 -38.44 -14.16 0.01
N ASP A 703 -37.31 -14.79 -0.30
CA ASP A 703 -36.36 -15.33 0.67
C ASP A 703 -34.89 -15.18 0.24
N LEU A 704 -34.00 -14.98 1.20
CA LEU A 704 -32.54 -15.00 1.00
C LEU A 704 -31.85 -15.61 2.23
N TRP A 705 -31.02 -16.64 2.06
CA TRP A 705 -30.24 -17.23 3.15
C TRP A 705 -28.99 -17.95 2.65
N PHE A 706 -28.07 -18.20 3.58
CA PHE A 706 -26.93 -19.08 3.35
C PHE A 706 -27.21 -20.50 3.84
N GLU A 707 -26.81 -21.49 3.07
CA GLU A 707 -26.88 -22.91 3.40
C GLU A 707 -25.53 -23.59 3.17
N ARG A 708 -25.13 -24.46 4.09
CA ARG A 708 -23.89 -25.22 3.95
C ARG A 708 -24.22 -26.61 3.42
N ASP A 709 -23.63 -26.96 2.27
CA ASP A 709 -23.75 -28.27 1.64
C ASP A 709 -22.36 -28.93 1.59
N GLY A 710 -22.04 -29.70 2.62
CA GLY A 710 -20.70 -30.24 2.84
C GLY A 710 -19.64 -29.14 3.03
N ASN A 711 -18.68 -29.07 2.11
CA ASN A 711 -17.64 -28.04 2.07
C ASN A 711 -18.07 -26.77 1.32
N ARG A 712 -19.24 -26.78 0.67
CA ARG A 712 -19.74 -25.66 -0.11
C ARG A 712 -20.59 -24.73 0.75
N GLN A 713 -20.45 -23.43 0.52
CA GLN A 713 -21.34 -22.39 1.03
C GLN A 713 -22.23 -21.96 -0.14
N LEU A 714 -23.54 -22.17 -0.02
CA LEU A 714 -24.53 -21.79 -1.03
C LEU A 714 -25.33 -20.59 -0.54
N LEU A 715 -25.43 -19.54 -1.35
CA LEU A 715 -26.42 -18.50 -1.21
C LEU A 715 -27.69 -18.94 -1.94
N LYS A 716 -28.77 -19.17 -1.20
CA LYS A 716 -30.08 -19.50 -1.74
C LYS A 716 -30.95 -18.24 -1.77
N LEU A 717 -31.48 -17.94 -2.94
CA LEU A 717 -32.43 -16.84 -3.16
C LEU A 717 -33.71 -17.42 -3.75
N HIS A 718 -34.85 -16.98 -3.21
CA HIS A 718 -36.15 -17.18 -3.83
C HIS A 718 -36.70 -15.81 -4.20
N ASP A 719 -37.10 -15.64 -5.45
CA ASP A 719 -37.81 -14.47 -5.92
C ASP A 719 -39.12 -14.87 -6.60
N SER A 720 -39.89 -13.89 -7.08
CA SER A 720 -41.16 -14.14 -7.75
C SER A 720 -41.03 -14.87 -9.10
N VAL A 721 -39.82 -14.99 -9.64
CA VAL A 721 -39.52 -15.65 -10.93
C VAL A 721 -39.03 -17.08 -10.72
N GLY A 722 -38.36 -17.37 -9.59
CA GLY A 722 -37.98 -18.71 -9.21
C GLY A 722 -36.94 -18.78 -8.08
N ASN A 723 -36.33 -19.96 -7.94
CA ASN A 723 -35.31 -20.23 -6.94
C ASN A 723 -33.93 -20.30 -7.60
N ALA A 724 -32.93 -19.66 -7.00
CA ALA A 724 -31.54 -19.77 -7.43
C ALA A 724 -30.65 -20.19 -6.25
N ASN A 725 -29.71 -21.09 -6.53
CA ASN A 725 -28.67 -21.53 -5.60
C ASN A 725 -27.32 -21.14 -6.18
N ILE A 726 -26.62 -20.23 -5.51
CA ILE A 726 -25.35 -19.67 -5.97
C ILE A 726 -24.25 -20.20 -5.05
N ASP A 727 -23.25 -20.86 -5.61
CA ASP A 727 -22.09 -21.32 -4.84
C ASP A 727 -21.12 -20.18 -4.61
N THR A 728 -20.87 -19.85 -3.34
CA THR A 728 -20.01 -18.76 -2.92
C THR A 728 -18.67 -19.24 -2.38
N THR A 729 -18.31 -20.53 -2.50
CA THR A 729 -17.15 -21.13 -1.82
C THR A 729 -15.78 -20.68 -2.36
N VAL A 730 -15.67 -20.30 -3.63
CA VAL A 730 -14.39 -19.96 -4.27
C VAL A 730 -14.24 -18.44 -4.40
N ALA A 731 -13.23 -17.87 -3.74
CA ALA A 731 -13.03 -16.42 -3.59
C ALA A 731 -12.48 -15.67 -4.82
N HIS A 732 -12.24 -16.35 -5.96
CA HIS A 732 -11.43 -15.79 -7.06
C HIS A 732 -12.06 -15.76 -8.45
N HIS A 733 -13.36 -16.00 -8.62
CA HIS A 733 -13.99 -15.69 -9.90
C HIS A 733 -14.68 -14.33 -9.83
N PRO A 734 -14.43 -13.41 -10.78
CA PRO A 734 -15.33 -12.30 -11.05
C PRO A 734 -16.58 -12.94 -11.66
N VAL A 735 -17.45 -13.47 -10.82
CA VAL A 735 -18.71 -14.00 -11.28
C VAL A 735 -19.64 -12.82 -11.45
N ALA A 736 -19.44 -12.07 -12.54
CA ALA A 736 -20.57 -11.44 -13.20
C ALA A 736 -21.45 -12.59 -13.72
N VAL A 737 -22.26 -13.21 -12.85
CA VAL A 737 -23.42 -13.94 -13.38
C VAL A 737 -24.33 -12.82 -13.87
N LEU A 738 -24.25 -12.51 -15.16
CA LEU A 738 -25.34 -11.88 -15.89
C LEU A 738 -26.50 -12.89 -15.88
N ILE A 739 -27.20 -12.91 -14.75
CA ILE A 739 -28.50 -13.54 -14.62
C ILE A 739 -29.46 -12.62 -15.39
N GLY A 740 -29.51 -12.76 -16.73
CA GLY A 740 -30.44 -12.18 -17.72
C GLY A 740 -31.00 -10.76 -17.49
N GLU A 741 -31.08 -9.94 -18.55
CA GLU A 741 -31.77 -8.65 -18.47
C GLU A 741 -33.17 -8.79 -17.85
N PRO A 742 -33.52 -7.97 -16.84
CA PRO A 742 -34.86 -7.97 -16.27
C PRO A 742 -35.85 -7.49 -17.35
N PRO A 743 -37.11 -7.97 -17.35
CA PRO A 743 -38.15 -7.28 -18.11
C PRO A 743 -38.24 -5.83 -17.61
N ASP A 744 -38.30 -4.86 -18.53
CA ASP A 744 -38.22 -3.40 -18.35
C ASP A 744 -39.25 -2.74 -17.41
N THR A 745 -39.97 -3.50 -16.59
CA THR A 745 -41.01 -2.96 -15.69
C THR A 745 -41.05 -3.73 -14.38
N VAL A 746 -40.08 -3.49 -13.48
CA VAL A 746 -40.28 -3.80 -12.05
C VAL A 746 -40.89 -2.56 -11.41
N ASP A 747 -42.19 -2.60 -11.15
CA ASP A 747 -42.94 -1.53 -10.46
C ASP A 747 -42.47 -1.41 -9.00
N PRO A 748 -41.79 -0.31 -8.61
CA PRO A 748 -41.28 -0.11 -7.25
C PRO A 748 -42.41 0.10 -6.22
N SER A 749 -43.65 0.37 -6.65
CA SER A 749 -44.80 0.57 -5.74
C SER A 749 -45.27 -0.74 -5.07
N GLY A 750 -44.78 -1.89 -5.53
CA GLY A 750 -45.13 -3.21 -5.00
C GLY A 750 -44.13 -3.83 -4.02
N LEU A 751 -43.18 -3.06 -3.48
CA LEU A 751 -42.24 -3.53 -2.47
C LEU A 751 -43.00 -3.99 -1.21
N PRO A 752 -42.61 -5.12 -0.58
CA PRO A 752 -43.29 -5.63 0.61
C PRO A 752 -43.22 -4.59 1.74
N THR A 753 -44.39 -4.19 2.25
CA THR A 753 -44.54 -3.16 3.30
C THR A 753 -43.87 -3.53 4.63
N ARG A 754 -43.57 -4.82 4.83
CA ARG A 754 -42.86 -5.33 6.00
C ARG A 754 -41.93 -6.47 5.59
N ARG A 755 -40.70 -6.44 6.11
CA ARG A 755 -39.73 -7.52 5.96
C ARG A 755 -39.37 -8.09 7.32
N THR A 756 -38.96 -9.36 7.32
CA THR A 756 -38.46 -10.05 8.49
C THR A 756 -37.06 -10.60 8.25
N GLY A 757 -36.21 -10.56 9.26
CA GLY A 757 -34.84 -11.05 9.16
C GLY A 757 -34.42 -11.75 10.43
N THR A 758 -33.39 -12.57 10.36
CA THR A 758 -32.80 -13.27 11.53
C THR A 758 -31.27 -13.16 11.56
N GLY A 759 -30.69 -12.41 10.62
CA GLY A 759 -29.25 -12.39 10.36
C GLY A 759 -28.71 -13.63 9.64
N ARG A 760 -29.51 -14.71 9.52
CA ARG A 760 -29.20 -15.88 8.69
C ARG A 760 -30.12 -16.02 7.48
N ARG A 761 -31.34 -15.48 7.59
CA ARG A 761 -32.36 -15.46 6.54
C ARG A 761 -33.10 -14.13 6.56
N ILE A 762 -33.39 -13.61 5.37
CA ILE A 762 -34.35 -12.52 5.12
C ILE A 762 -35.58 -13.15 4.46
N THR A 763 -36.75 -12.81 4.97
CA THR A 763 -38.08 -13.28 4.56
C THR A 763 -38.97 -12.07 4.37
N THR A 764 -39.60 -11.91 3.20
CA THR A 764 -40.49 -10.76 2.94
C THR A 764 -41.97 -11.05 3.22
N HIS A 765 -42.31 -12.28 3.62
CA HIS A 765 -43.63 -12.65 4.12
C HIS A 765 -43.75 -12.53 5.64
N ALA A 766 -44.91 -12.08 6.13
CA ALA A 766 -45.20 -12.04 7.56
C ALA A 766 -45.41 -13.47 8.10
N GLN A 767 -44.52 -13.95 8.95
CA GLN A 767 -44.75 -15.18 9.70
C GLN A 767 -45.77 -14.90 10.82
N ASP A 768 -46.72 -15.82 11.06
CA ASP A 768 -47.75 -15.71 12.12
C ASP A 768 -47.16 -15.38 13.51
N ALA A 769 -45.97 -15.91 13.80
CA ALA A 769 -45.24 -15.63 15.03
C ALA A 769 -44.87 -14.15 15.21
N SER A 770 -44.64 -13.42 14.10
CA SER A 770 -44.34 -11.99 14.13
C SER A 770 -45.58 -11.16 14.43
N GLU A 771 -46.75 -11.53 13.88
CA GLU A 771 -48.01 -10.84 14.20
C GLU A 771 -48.38 -10.96 15.68
N GLN A 772 -48.25 -12.14 16.26
CA GLN A 772 -48.53 -12.35 17.67
C GLN A 772 -47.59 -11.51 18.56
N ALA A 773 -46.30 -11.48 18.22
CA ALA A 773 -45.30 -10.70 18.94
C ALA A 773 -45.56 -9.18 18.86
N LEU A 774 -46.06 -8.70 17.73
CA LEU A 774 -46.46 -7.30 17.56
C LEU A 774 -47.73 -6.95 18.32
N ARG A 775 -48.72 -7.86 18.38
CA ARG A 775 -49.90 -7.67 19.23
C ARG A 775 -49.49 -7.54 20.70
N THR A 776 -48.51 -8.33 21.13
CA THR A 776 -47.91 -8.22 22.47
C THR A 776 -47.24 -6.86 22.70
N LEU A 777 -46.53 -6.32 21.71
CA LEU A 777 -45.92 -4.97 21.81
C LEU A 777 -46.94 -3.83 21.76
N HIS A 778 -48.00 -3.94 20.96
CA HIS A 778 -49.07 -2.94 20.91
C HIS A 778 -49.82 -2.82 22.25
N ALA A 779 -49.78 -3.86 23.09
CA ALA A 779 -50.30 -3.81 24.46
C ALA A 779 -49.36 -3.09 25.46
N ALA A 780 -48.11 -2.80 25.07
CA ALA A 780 -47.14 -2.09 25.88
C ALA A 780 -47.02 -0.62 25.42
N ALA A 781 -47.10 0.31 26.36
CA ALA A 781 -47.25 1.76 26.12
C ALA A 781 -46.11 2.46 25.33
N SER A 782 -45.07 1.75 24.89
CA SER A 782 -43.91 2.33 24.17
C SER A 782 -43.98 2.22 22.64
N VAL A 783 -44.97 1.50 22.09
CA VAL A 783 -45.16 1.29 20.64
C VAL A 783 -46.51 1.84 20.14
N SER A 784 -47.35 2.41 21.03
CA SER A 784 -48.75 2.70 20.71
C SER A 784 -48.98 3.90 19.80
N ASP A 785 -47.99 4.77 19.57
CA ASP A 785 -48.24 6.05 18.91
C ASP A 785 -47.58 6.15 17.51
N ALA A 786 -48.44 6.02 16.49
CA ALA A 786 -48.44 6.69 15.18
C ALA A 786 -47.62 6.18 13.96
N HIS A 787 -46.70 5.22 14.04
CA HIS A 787 -45.88 4.87 12.84
C HIS A 787 -45.97 3.42 12.35
N PRO A 788 -46.11 3.18 11.02
CA PRO A 788 -46.13 1.84 10.45
C PRO A 788 -44.78 1.14 10.70
N VAL A 789 -44.86 -0.10 11.16
CA VAL A 789 -43.67 -0.94 11.40
C VAL A 789 -43.09 -1.37 10.05
N LYS A 790 -41.85 -0.98 9.79
CA LYS A 790 -41.14 -1.22 8.53
C LYS A 790 -40.34 -2.54 8.55
N PHE A 791 -39.86 -2.98 9.72
CA PHE A 791 -39.10 -4.22 9.86
C PHE A 791 -39.29 -4.89 11.23
N VAL A 792 -39.31 -6.23 11.25
CA VAL A 792 -39.42 -7.02 12.48
C VAL A 792 -38.46 -8.21 12.45
N SER A 793 -37.76 -8.46 13.54
CA SER A 793 -36.85 -9.60 13.64
C SER A 793 -36.86 -10.22 15.02
N HIS A 794 -36.59 -11.53 15.09
CA HIS A 794 -36.37 -12.25 16.35
C HIS A 794 -34.89 -12.65 16.45
N PRO A 795 -33.97 -11.69 16.67
CA PRO A 795 -32.55 -12.02 16.77
C PRO A 795 -32.29 -12.85 18.03
N ARG A 796 -31.28 -13.72 18.00
CA ARG A 796 -30.78 -14.35 19.22
C ARG A 796 -29.74 -13.45 19.85
N ILE A 797 -30.04 -12.90 21.01
CA ILE A 797 -29.15 -11.99 21.75
C ILE A 797 -28.80 -12.65 23.08
N GLY A 798 -27.52 -12.76 23.38
CA GLY A 798 -27.05 -13.32 24.65
C GLY A 798 -27.64 -12.56 25.83
N GLY A 799 -28.10 -13.29 26.85
CA GLY A 799 -28.68 -12.69 28.06
C GLY A 799 -30.16 -12.28 27.96
N ILE A 800 -30.78 -12.37 26.78
CA ILE A 800 -32.21 -12.11 26.54
C ILE A 800 -32.90 -13.43 26.17
N GLY A 801 -33.94 -13.83 26.90
CA GLY A 801 -34.63 -15.11 26.67
C GLY A 801 -35.38 -15.14 25.34
N LYS A 802 -36.20 -14.11 25.08
CA LYS A 802 -36.88 -13.87 23.81
C LYS A 802 -36.67 -12.42 23.39
N ALA A 803 -35.97 -12.20 22.28
CA ALA A 803 -35.73 -10.85 21.77
C ALA A 803 -36.61 -10.57 20.54
N LEU A 804 -37.07 -9.33 20.45
CA LEU A 804 -37.88 -8.83 19.34
C LEU A 804 -37.34 -7.46 18.91
N TYR A 805 -36.76 -7.39 17.72
CA TYR A 805 -36.36 -6.14 17.09
C TYR A 805 -37.52 -5.58 16.27
N VAL A 806 -37.79 -4.29 16.42
CA VAL A 806 -38.81 -3.56 15.68
C VAL A 806 -38.23 -2.24 15.18
N ARG A 807 -38.42 -1.99 13.89
CA ARG A 807 -38.17 -0.69 13.26
C ARG A 807 -39.47 -0.02 12.85
N THR A 808 -39.65 1.22 13.30
CA THR A 808 -40.72 2.13 12.87
C THR A 808 -40.11 3.24 11.99
N ALA A 809 -40.86 4.32 11.72
CA ALA A 809 -40.29 5.50 11.07
C ALA A 809 -39.28 6.24 11.98
N ASP A 810 -39.51 6.21 13.29
CA ASP A 810 -38.82 7.10 14.24
C ASP A 810 -37.94 6.34 15.25
N SER A 811 -37.99 5.01 15.25
CA SER A 811 -37.30 4.21 16.26
C SER A 811 -36.84 2.84 15.75
N MET A 812 -35.72 2.37 16.30
CA MET A 812 -35.10 1.08 16.02
C MET A 812 -34.74 0.41 17.34
N ILE A 813 -35.59 -0.51 17.82
CA ILE A 813 -35.56 -0.96 19.21
C ILE A 813 -35.57 -2.49 19.30
N VAL A 814 -34.76 -3.04 20.20
CA VAL A 814 -34.84 -4.44 20.65
C VAL A 814 -35.57 -4.50 21.99
N TYR A 815 -36.61 -5.31 22.03
CA TYR A 815 -37.37 -5.65 23.23
C TYR A 815 -37.01 -7.03 23.74
N ASP A 816 -36.96 -7.18 25.06
CA ASP A 816 -37.04 -8.46 25.75
C ASP A 816 -38.52 -8.80 25.97
N THR A 817 -39.00 -9.84 25.30
CA THR A 817 -40.38 -10.33 25.33
C THR A 817 -40.47 -11.68 26.05
N THR A 818 -39.49 -11.99 26.91
CA THR A 818 -39.50 -13.22 27.72
C THR A 818 -40.75 -13.28 28.61
N ASP A 819 -41.16 -12.14 29.17
CA ASP A 819 -42.48 -11.91 29.78
C ASP A 819 -43.37 -11.10 28.80
N PRO A 820 -44.32 -11.73 28.10
CA PRO A 820 -45.19 -11.05 27.14
C PRO A 820 -46.05 -9.94 27.78
N GLY A 821 -46.34 -10.02 29.08
CA GLY A 821 -47.15 -9.01 29.76
C GLY A 821 -46.38 -7.73 30.10
N ARG A 822 -45.04 -7.77 30.03
CA ARG A 822 -44.14 -6.67 30.42
C ARG A 822 -42.89 -6.63 29.53
N PRO A 823 -43.03 -6.33 28.22
CA PRO A 823 -41.87 -6.22 27.35
C PRO A 823 -40.99 -5.05 27.78
N ALA A 824 -39.68 -5.30 27.87
CA ALA A 824 -38.70 -4.30 28.31
C ALA A 824 -37.79 -3.89 27.14
N VAL A 825 -37.54 -2.59 26.98
CA VAL A 825 -36.56 -2.09 26.01
C VAL A 825 -35.16 -2.49 26.49
N ARG A 826 -34.38 -3.15 25.62
CA ARG A 826 -33.01 -3.56 25.93
C ARG A 826 -31.95 -2.92 25.05
N GLN A 827 -32.29 -2.57 23.81
CA GLN A 827 -31.34 -1.87 22.92
C GLN A 827 -32.09 -0.86 22.08
N ARG A 828 -31.50 0.32 21.90
CA ARG A 828 -31.93 1.35 20.96
C ARG A 828 -30.77 1.62 20.01
N PHE A 829 -31.02 1.61 18.71
CA PHE A 829 -30.03 1.94 17.69
C PHE A 829 -30.35 3.31 17.08
N SER A 830 -29.31 4.07 16.73
CA SER A 830 -29.47 5.32 15.99
C SER A 830 -29.64 5.10 14.49
N ASP A 831 -29.18 3.96 13.96
CA ASP A 831 -29.34 3.54 12.56
C ASP A 831 -29.74 2.05 12.46
N LYS A 832 -29.97 1.57 11.23
CA LYS A 832 -30.44 0.21 10.94
C LYS A 832 -29.56 -0.84 11.60
N ALA A 833 -30.19 -1.83 12.22
CA ALA A 833 -29.46 -2.98 12.76
C ALA A 833 -28.83 -3.80 11.63
N TRP A 834 -27.67 -4.40 11.89
CA TRP A 834 -26.86 -5.09 10.87
C TRP A 834 -27.62 -6.16 10.06
N PHE A 835 -28.60 -6.81 10.66
CA PHE A 835 -29.37 -7.93 10.08
C PHE A 835 -30.60 -7.50 9.27
N GLU A 836 -30.88 -6.20 9.14
CA GLU A 836 -32.10 -5.74 8.46
C GLU A 836 -32.10 -6.08 6.97
N ASP A 837 -31.00 -5.74 6.31
CA ASP A 837 -30.80 -5.93 4.88
C ASP A 837 -29.66 -6.93 4.61
N SER A 838 -29.11 -7.56 5.65
CA SER A 838 -27.92 -8.39 5.52
C SER A 838 -28.06 -9.77 6.18
N ILE A 839 -27.38 -10.75 5.60
CA ILE A 839 -27.25 -12.11 6.14
C ILE A 839 -25.79 -12.53 6.24
N LEU A 840 -25.45 -13.25 7.31
CA LEU A 840 -24.11 -13.77 7.57
C LEU A 840 -24.03 -15.28 7.32
N GLY A 841 -23.01 -15.69 6.58
CA GLY A 841 -22.72 -17.07 6.19
C GLY A 841 -21.29 -17.48 6.52
N GLY A 842 -20.90 -17.45 7.80
CA GLY A 842 -19.53 -17.70 8.22
C GLY A 842 -18.64 -16.48 7.95
N ASN A 843 -17.73 -16.60 6.98
CA ASN A 843 -16.82 -15.50 6.57
C ASN A 843 -17.43 -14.62 5.46
N GLN A 844 -18.72 -14.75 5.16
CA GLN A 844 -19.40 -14.04 4.09
C GLN A 844 -20.58 -13.24 4.60
N LEU A 845 -20.83 -12.12 3.93
CA LEU A 845 -21.93 -11.21 4.17
C LEU A 845 -22.64 -10.97 2.83
N ALA A 846 -23.95 -11.17 2.78
CA ALA A 846 -24.76 -10.75 1.64
C ALA A 846 -25.69 -9.63 2.09
N ARG A 847 -25.76 -8.53 1.32
CA ARG A 847 -26.63 -7.39 1.60
C ARG A 847 -27.57 -7.14 0.43
N TYR A 848 -28.88 -7.10 0.72
CA TYR A 848 -29.90 -6.80 -0.26
C TYR A 848 -30.19 -5.29 -0.31
N ASP A 849 -29.90 -4.69 -1.45
CA ASP A 849 -30.28 -3.34 -1.83
C ASP A 849 -31.64 -3.41 -2.52
N ALA A 850 -32.68 -3.06 -1.78
CA ALA A 850 -34.06 -3.12 -2.26
C ALA A 850 -34.36 -2.05 -3.31
N ASP A 851 -33.65 -0.91 -3.30
CA ASP A 851 -33.88 0.21 -4.22
C ASP A 851 -33.36 -0.13 -5.62
N ASN A 852 -32.23 -0.85 -5.68
CA ASN A 852 -31.61 -1.30 -6.92
C ASN A 852 -31.89 -2.78 -7.27
N ASN A 853 -32.72 -3.46 -6.47
CA ASN A 853 -33.03 -4.89 -6.57
C ASN A 853 -31.78 -5.78 -6.73
N LEU A 854 -30.76 -5.51 -5.91
CA LEU A 854 -29.42 -6.10 -6.02
C LEU A 854 -29.00 -6.75 -4.71
N ILE A 855 -28.30 -7.88 -4.77
CA ILE A 855 -27.63 -8.49 -3.62
C ILE A 855 -26.12 -8.30 -3.79
N ARG A 856 -25.52 -7.50 -2.90
CA ARG A 856 -24.07 -7.33 -2.84
C ARG A 856 -23.46 -8.37 -1.90
N LEU A 857 -22.46 -9.08 -2.39
CA LEU A 857 -21.70 -10.09 -1.65
C LEU A 857 -20.36 -9.53 -1.22
N TYR A 858 -20.05 -9.75 0.05
CA TYR A 858 -18.80 -9.37 0.69
C TYR A 858 -18.13 -10.58 1.33
N HIS A 859 -16.81 -10.55 1.38
CA HIS A 859 -16.00 -11.56 2.04
C HIS A 859 -15.18 -10.96 3.17
N CYS A 860 -15.06 -11.69 4.27
CA CYS A 860 -14.25 -11.29 5.40
C CYS A 860 -12.77 -11.30 5.00
N VAL A 861 -12.15 -10.12 4.98
CA VAL A 861 -10.74 -9.93 4.62
C VAL A 861 -9.83 -9.88 5.84
N GLY A 862 -10.41 -9.87 7.05
CA GLY A 862 -9.66 -10.02 8.28
C GLY A 862 -10.53 -9.91 9.52
N VAL A 863 -9.98 -10.44 10.61
CA VAL A 863 -10.62 -10.52 11.92
C VAL A 863 -9.66 -9.96 12.94
N ALA A 864 -10.11 -8.95 13.67
CA ALA A 864 -9.42 -8.46 14.86
C ALA A 864 -10.25 -8.86 16.08
N ALA A 865 -9.65 -9.54 17.05
CA ALA A 865 -10.35 -9.95 18.26
C ALA A 865 -9.47 -9.64 19.47
N ASP A 866 -10.06 -9.02 20.49
CA ASP A 866 -9.44 -8.91 21.79
C ASP A 866 -10.19 -9.82 22.78
N GLY A 867 -9.49 -10.85 23.25
CA GLY A 867 -10.07 -12.03 23.88
C GLY A 867 -10.57 -11.83 25.31
N ARG A 868 -10.32 -10.68 25.94
CA ARG A 868 -10.91 -10.21 27.21
C ARG A 868 -10.24 -8.90 27.60
N MET A 869 -10.89 -7.77 27.35
CA MET A 869 -10.54 -6.55 28.06
C MET A 869 -11.25 -6.57 29.42
N THR A 870 -10.49 -6.85 30.47
CA THR A 870 -10.87 -6.37 31.81
C THR A 870 -10.74 -4.86 31.77
N TRP A 871 -11.59 -4.05 32.43
CA TRP A 871 -11.50 -2.57 32.36
C TRP A 871 -10.05 -2.12 32.45
N TYR A 872 -9.54 -1.68 31.31
CA TYR A 872 -8.27 -1.02 31.22
C TYR A 872 -8.68 0.39 30.84
N ARG A 873 -8.75 1.28 31.84
CA ARG A 873 -8.92 2.72 31.63
C ARG A 873 -7.99 3.13 30.48
N SER A 874 -8.54 3.34 29.29
CA SER A 874 -7.77 3.72 28.11
C SER A 874 -7.22 5.11 28.37
N HIS A 875 -5.92 5.18 28.58
CA HIS A 875 -5.21 6.44 28.71
C HIS A 875 -4.86 6.95 27.31
N GLN A 876 -5.72 7.79 26.74
CA GLN A 876 -5.32 8.70 25.68
C GLN A 876 -5.49 10.15 26.15
N GLY A 877 -4.45 10.93 25.91
CA GLY A 877 -4.30 12.31 26.31
C GLY A 877 -2.82 12.66 26.40
N ASP A 878 -2.17 12.71 25.23
CA ASP A 878 -1.09 13.67 25.02
C ASP A 878 -1.76 15.05 24.94
N ALA A 879 -1.56 15.84 25.99
CA ALA A 879 -1.59 17.30 26.03
C ALA A 879 -0.83 17.73 27.29
#